data_AF-A0A4Q5APG8-F1
#
_entry.id   AF-A0A4Q5APG8-F1
#
_cell.length_a   1.000
_cell.length_b   1.000
_cell.length_c   1.000
_cell.angle_alpha   90.00
_cell.angle_beta   90.00
_cell.angle_gamma   90.00
#
_symmetry.space_group_name_H-M   'P 1'
#
loop_
_entity.id
_entity.type
_entity.pdbx_description
1 polymer ?
#
loop_
_entity_poly.entity_id
_entity_poly.type
_entity_poly.pdbx_seq_one_letter_code
_entity_poly.pdbx_strand_id
1 'polypeptide(L)'
;MTNTTVDTPLAALLTNKRRVSALKALGVLTVADALTYYPFRVTDPVPVRALAEARFGEKMACAVDVRALRVTPMNARRGYRLEVLVDDAPTAASRAMQPRTAALVFFSHRKSYVDWMASRLRAGLQLVISGDPSTFNDRLQFTHPDILTVAPAEPPAAEPQLAFGEPAVQPQPRLRYDVDSVAQGLARATRPRPVYHANSRISSEHIRETIDQVLRLLAGEDPFAASPVTADSAQFGEQFALGEAARARLAEQIPDVLPEPVRTAKHLMHRAQAFCAIHEPQSVADFKRAIETMRYEEAFVCQCALLMARGRAATSNAYACADVQLRDGYIERLPFALTNGQREVIDAIGTDMGRAHPMQRLLQGEVGSGKTVVAVAAMLQAVGSEHQAVLVAPTQVLAEQHFHSISESVGGRVPVHLLTGGMKLAARRKVLAVAASGEPCIVVATHAAFSKSFQAPNLALAVIDEQHRFGVEQREALRAKSERDPHLLVMTATPIPRTAAMTWFGDLDISWLTELPGGRKPIRTFVIPEADAHMMADMFWHIRRRIDEGERAYIICPRIEPDEAGDEPAGEPDTPELLDDAALGESAEPRPPLHAVVEIAERLQSLPQFRGVRLCTLTGRDDDAAKARIMADFESGATPVMVATTVVEVGVDVPQASCITIFDADRYGLSQLHQLRGRVGRGGTDSWAFLVSRAEPGTVAQERLEVIAGSLDGAEIASRDLELRGAGDVLGDAQSGGKSSLKLLRVVQDARMIADARASAQELLAHDPDLAGHVQLAGAVLDFTRGNEQYLTSN
;
A
#
# COMPACT_ATOMS: atom_id res chain seq x y z
N MET A 1 32.73 3.41 -25.83
CA MET A 1 31.37 2.89 -25.57
C MET A 1 31.27 2.62 -24.08
N THR A 2 30.46 3.40 -23.37
CA THR A 2 30.25 3.26 -21.93
C THR A 2 29.57 1.92 -21.65
N ASN A 3 30.17 1.08 -20.80
CA ASN A 3 29.55 -0.17 -20.37
C ASN A 3 28.35 0.17 -19.48
N THR A 4 27.16 0.20 -20.07
CA THR A 4 25.92 0.60 -19.37
C THR A 4 25.47 -0.58 -18.52
N THR A 5 25.28 -0.35 -17.22
CA THR A 5 24.80 -1.33 -16.24
C THR A 5 23.51 -0.84 -15.58
N VAL A 6 22.86 -1.70 -14.81
CA VAL A 6 21.64 -1.35 -14.04
C VAL A 6 21.86 -0.23 -13.02
N ASP A 7 23.07 -0.05 -12.51
CA ASP A 7 23.41 1.01 -11.55
C ASP A 7 23.75 2.35 -12.21
N THR A 8 23.79 2.39 -13.54
CA THR A 8 24.20 3.59 -14.28
C THR A 8 23.18 4.73 -14.05
N PRO A 9 23.60 5.93 -13.64
CA PRO A 9 22.70 7.07 -13.49
C PRO A 9 22.08 7.49 -14.83
N LEU A 10 20.77 7.74 -14.86
CA LEU A 10 20.09 8.21 -16.08
C LEU A 10 20.64 9.56 -16.59
N ALA A 11 21.18 10.38 -15.68
CA ALA A 11 21.83 11.64 -16.04
C ALA A 11 23.07 11.45 -16.93
N ALA A 12 23.72 10.28 -16.88
CA ALA A 12 24.86 9.95 -17.74
C ALA A 12 24.42 9.46 -19.14
N LEU A 13 23.19 8.92 -19.26
CA LEU A 13 22.65 8.34 -20.50
C LEU A 13 21.80 9.34 -21.30
N LEU A 14 21.12 10.26 -20.62
CA LEU A 14 20.18 11.20 -21.24
C LEU A 14 20.79 12.60 -21.41
N THR A 15 20.80 13.10 -22.65
CA THR A 15 21.29 14.45 -22.96
C THR A 15 20.30 15.56 -22.55
N ASN A 16 19.02 15.23 -22.41
CA ASN A 16 17.96 16.19 -22.09
C ASN A 16 17.84 16.41 -20.56
N LYS A 17 18.52 17.46 -20.06
CA LYS A 17 18.51 17.84 -18.64
C LYS A 17 17.11 18.05 -18.05
N ARG A 18 16.14 18.54 -18.83
CA ARG A 18 14.76 18.72 -18.36
C ARG A 18 14.06 17.38 -18.13
N ARG A 19 14.27 16.42 -19.03
CA ARG A 19 13.72 15.06 -18.91
C ARG A 19 14.32 14.33 -17.70
N VAL A 20 15.64 14.43 -17.51
CA VAL A 20 16.34 13.90 -16.31
C VAL A 20 15.77 14.51 -15.02
N SER A 21 15.60 15.83 -14.97
CA SER A 21 15.03 16.50 -13.80
C SER A 21 13.58 16.09 -13.51
N ALA A 22 12.79 15.80 -14.55
CA ALA A 22 11.41 15.36 -14.38
C ALA A 22 11.33 13.91 -13.88
N LEU A 23 12.17 13.01 -14.41
CA LEU A 23 12.30 11.62 -13.94
C LEU A 23 12.82 11.57 -12.50
N LYS A 24 13.78 12.42 -12.15
CA LYS A 24 14.25 12.59 -10.76
C LYS A 24 13.13 12.99 -9.80
N ALA A 25 12.19 13.82 -10.24
CA ALA A 25 11.02 14.19 -9.42
C ALA A 25 10.03 13.02 -9.22
N LEU A 26 10.07 12.00 -10.07
CA LEU A 26 9.36 10.73 -9.89
C LEU A 26 10.19 9.71 -9.07
N GLY A 27 11.38 10.12 -8.61
CA GLY A 27 12.35 9.25 -7.96
C GLY A 27 12.95 8.18 -8.86
N VAL A 28 13.04 8.46 -10.16
CA VAL A 28 13.71 7.61 -11.16
C VAL A 28 15.09 8.21 -11.46
N LEU A 29 16.14 7.62 -10.86
CA LEU A 29 17.51 8.17 -10.88
C LEU A 29 18.47 7.31 -11.71
N THR A 30 18.31 5.99 -11.63
CA THR A 30 19.18 4.97 -12.23
C THR A 30 18.46 4.17 -13.31
N VAL A 31 19.20 3.34 -14.04
CA VAL A 31 18.64 2.36 -14.98
C VAL A 31 17.73 1.37 -14.25
N ALA A 32 18.14 0.86 -13.07
CA ALA A 32 17.32 -0.02 -12.25
C ALA A 32 15.99 0.65 -11.83
N ASP A 33 16.02 1.94 -11.47
CA ASP A 33 14.78 2.66 -11.16
C ASP A 33 13.87 2.77 -12.38
N ALA A 34 14.43 2.96 -13.57
CA ALA A 34 13.64 3.07 -14.80
C ALA A 34 12.96 1.75 -15.16
N LEU A 35 13.69 0.63 -15.04
CA LEU A 35 13.16 -0.72 -15.28
C LEU A 35 12.11 -1.12 -14.24
N THR A 36 12.26 -0.67 -12.99
CA THR A 36 11.29 -0.97 -11.92
C THR A 36 10.21 0.10 -11.79
N TYR A 37 10.15 1.07 -12.72
CA TYR A 37 9.07 2.04 -12.81
C TYR A 37 7.91 1.45 -13.61
N TYR A 38 7.11 0.62 -12.94
CA TYR A 38 6.08 -0.17 -13.59
C TYR A 38 4.88 0.68 -14.09
N PRO A 39 4.31 0.34 -15.25
CA PRO A 39 3.06 0.95 -15.72
C PRO A 39 1.86 0.43 -14.91
N PHE A 40 0.88 1.28 -14.64
CA PHE A 40 -0.32 0.92 -13.88
C PHE A 40 -1.40 0.25 -14.72
N ARG A 41 -1.33 0.37 -16.04
CA ARG A 41 -2.21 -0.34 -17.00
C ARG A 41 -1.53 -0.52 -18.34
N VAL A 42 -2.10 -1.41 -19.14
CA VAL A 42 -1.78 -1.57 -20.56
C VAL A 42 -3.04 -1.30 -21.39
N THR A 43 -2.89 -0.62 -22.52
CA THR A 43 -3.99 -0.37 -23.46
C THR A 43 -4.27 -1.59 -24.32
N ASP A 44 -5.52 -1.73 -24.77
CA ASP A 44 -5.87 -2.79 -25.72
C ASP A 44 -5.18 -2.60 -27.08
N PRO A 45 -4.88 -3.70 -27.80
CA PRO A 45 -4.38 -3.62 -29.17
C PRO A 45 -5.31 -2.80 -30.05
N VAL A 46 -4.73 -1.89 -30.84
CA VAL A 46 -5.52 -1.09 -31.78
C VAL A 46 -5.85 -1.96 -33.01
N PRO A 47 -7.12 -2.13 -33.40
CA PRO A 47 -7.47 -2.94 -34.55
C PRO A 47 -7.05 -2.24 -35.86
N VAL A 48 -6.48 -3.01 -36.79
CA VAL A 48 -6.27 -2.53 -38.16
C VAL A 48 -7.61 -2.51 -38.87
N ARG A 49 -8.02 -1.38 -39.47
CA ARG A 49 -9.28 -1.24 -40.21
C ARG A 49 -9.09 -0.43 -41.48
N ALA A 50 -9.88 -0.67 -42.51
CA ALA A 50 -9.98 0.29 -43.62
C ALA A 50 -10.74 1.55 -43.15
N LEU A 51 -10.52 2.70 -43.77
CA LEU A 51 -11.24 3.95 -43.46
C LEU A 51 -12.75 3.81 -43.66
N ALA A 52 -13.19 2.90 -44.53
CA ALA A 52 -14.60 2.56 -44.72
C ALA A 52 -15.24 1.85 -43.50
N GLU A 53 -14.43 1.23 -42.63
CA GLU A 53 -14.87 0.47 -41.46
C GLU A 53 -14.69 1.26 -40.15
N ALA A 54 -14.39 2.56 -40.26
CA ALA A 54 -14.20 3.45 -39.12
C ALA A 54 -15.46 3.51 -38.25
N ARG A 55 -15.30 3.30 -36.94
CA ARG A 55 -16.36 3.42 -35.94
C ARG A 55 -16.01 4.56 -34.98
N PHE A 56 -16.90 5.54 -34.84
CA PHE A 56 -16.65 6.68 -33.98
C PHE A 56 -16.60 6.26 -32.51
N GLY A 57 -15.55 6.69 -31.80
CA GLY A 57 -15.29 6.29 -30.41
C GLY A 57 -14.45 5.02 -30.27
N GLU A 58 -14.11 4.32 -31.34
CA GLU A 58 -13.18 3.19 -31.33
C GLU A 58 -11.87 3.55 -32.05
N LYS A 59 -10.73 3.34 -31.38
CA LYS A 59 -9.42 3.50 -32.02
C LYS A 59 -9.26 2.55 -33.20
N MET A 60 -8.57 3.02 -34.24
CA MET A 60 -8.16 2.19 -35.36
C MET A 60 -6.77 2.56 -35.86
N ALA A 61 -6.11 1.59 -36.48
CA ALA A 61 -4.87 1.79 -37.21
C ALA A 61 -5.07 1.49 -38.70
N CYS A 62 -4.44 2.28 -39.57
CA CYS A 62 -4.45 2.01 -41.01
C CYS A 62 -3.21 2.58 -41.69
N ALA A 63 -2.82 1.97 -42.81
CA ALA A 63 -1.83 2.48 -43.71
C ALA A 63 -2.48 3.39 -44.75
N VAL A 64 -1.92 4.58 -44.94
CA VAL A 64 -2.46 5.65 -45.78
C VAL A 64 -1.37 6.29 -46.63
N ASP A 65 -1.75 6.77 -47.82
CA ASP A 65 -0.91 7.57 -48.70
C ASP A 65 -1.23 9.06 -48.53
N VAL A 66 -0.20 9.90 -48.44
CA VAL A 66 -0.41 11.36 -48.37
C VAL A 66 -0.69 11.92 -49.76
N ARG A 67 -1.85 12.57 -49.94
CA ARG A 67 -2.24 13.22 -51.20
C ARG A 67 -1.89 14.69 -51.25
N ALA A 68 -2.19 15.43 -50.19
CA ALA A 68 -1.97 16.87 -50.13
C ALA A 68 -1.84 17.36 -48.68
N LEU A 69 -1.21 18.52 -48.50
CA LEU A 69 -1.06 19.18 -47.21
C LEU A 69 -1.46 20.64 -47.32
N ARG A 70 -2.09 21.16 -46.28
CA ARG A 70 -2.45 22.58 -46.17
C ARG A 70 -2.17 23.09 -44.76
N VAL A 71 -1.33 24.12 -44.65
CA VAL A 71 -1.14 24.87 -43.40
C VAL A 71 -1.98 26.14 -43.46
N THR A 72 -2.85 26.33 -42.48
CA THR A 72 -3.72 27.51 -42.38
C THR A 72 -3.56 28.17 -41.01
N PRO A 73 -3.34 29.50 -40.93
CA PRO A 73 -3.39 30.21 -39.65
C PRO A 73 -4.83 30.19 -39.10
N MET A 74 -4.98 30.09 -37.78
CA MET A 74 -6.29 30.07 -37.14
C MET A 74 -6.80 31.51 -36.94
N ASN A 75 -8.00 31.81 -37.45
CA ASN A 75 -8.56 33.18 -37.40
C ASN A 75 -9.12 33.55 -36.01
N ALA A 76 -9.66 32.57 -35.26
CA ALA A 76 -10.35 32.83 -33.99
C ALA A 76 -9.45 32.70 -32.74
N ARG A 77 -8.27 32.07 -32.87
CA ARG A 77 -7.31 31.84 -31.78
C ARG A 77 -5.89 31.92 -32.36
N ARG A 78 -4.93 32.41 -31.58
CA ARG A 78 -3.51 32.44 -31.99
C ARG A 78 -3.03 31.01 -32.24
N GLY A 79 -2.65 30.62 -33.46
CA GLY A 79 -2.16 29.26 -33.76
C GLY A 79 -2.22 28.90 -35.24
N TYR A 80 -1.74 27.69 -35.57
CA TYR A 80 -1.69 27.14 -36.92
C TYR A 80 -2.37 25.77 -36.95
N ARG A 81 -3.08 25.50 -38.04
CA ARG A 81 -3.70 24.21 -38.36
C ARG A 81 -2.99 23.58 -39.55
N LEU A 82 -2.46 22.38 -39.38
CA LEU A 82 -2.00 21.53 -40.48
C LEU A 82 -3.10 20.51 -40.78
N GLU A 83 -3.52 20.47 -42.03
CA GLU A 83 -4.49 19.51 -42.55
C GLU A 83 -3.81 18.68 -43.65
N VAL A 84 -3.75 17.37 -43.46
CA VAL A 84 -3.13 16.41 -44.37
C VAL A 84 -4.23 15.52 -44.94
N LEU A 85 -4.47 15.63 -46.25
CA LEU A 85 -5.40 14.77 -46.96
C LEU A 85 -4.71 13.45 -47.29
N VAL A 86 -5.31 12.36 -46.84
CA VAL A 86 -4.80 11.00 -47.04
C VAL A 86 -5.89 10.09 -47.60
N ASP A 87 -5.48 8.98 -48.21
CA ASP A 87 -6.36 7.85 -48.55
C ASP A 87 -5.74 6.52 -48.14
N ASP A 88 -6.58 5.51 -47.94
CA ASP A 88 -6.16 4.21 -47.42
C ASP A 88 -5.98 3.14 -48.50
N ALA A 89 -5.63 3.50 -49.74
CA ALA A 89 -5.44 2.52 -50.82
C ALA A 89 -4.62 1.27 -50.43
N PRO A 90 -3.51 1.37 -49.65
CA PRO A 90 -2.78 0.19 -49.19
C PRO A 90 -3.60 -0.74 -48.27
N THR A 91 -4.40 -0.18 -47.36
CA THR A 91 -5.21 -0.96 -46.40
C THR A 91 -6.51 -1.46 -47.03
N ALA A 92 -7.12 -0.67 -47.90
CA ALA A 92 -8.33 -1.03 -48.63
C ALA A 92 -8.06 -2.18 -49.60
N ALA A 93 -6.92 -2.17 -50.30
CA ALA A 93 -6.52 -3.25 -51.21
C ALA A 93 -6.34 -4.59 -50.47
N SER A 94 -5.68 -4.60 -49.32
CA SER A 94 -5.50 -5.83 -48.52
C SER A 94 -6.81 -6.39 -47.94
N ARG A 95 -7.87 -5.57 -47.92
CA ARG A 95 -9.22 -5.95 -47.45
C ARG A 95 -10.27 -6.07 -48.56
N ALA A 96 -9.87 -6.02 -49.84
CA ALA A 96 -10.78 -6.03 -50.99
C ALA A 96 -11.89 -4.96 -50.92
N MET A 97 -11.56 -3.76 -50.43
CA MET A 97 -12.45 -2.60 -50.33
C MET A 97 -12.02 -1.47 -51.27
N GLN A 98 -12.94 -0.53 -51.52
CA GLN A 98 -12.60 0.70 -52.25
C GLN A 98 -11.89 1.71 -51.32
N PRO A 99 -10.83 2.40 -51.79
CA PRO A 99 -10.15 3.42 -51.01
C PRO A 99 -11.09 4.57 -50.64
N ARG A 100 -10.94 5.09 -49.43
CA ARG A 100 -11.61 6.31 -48.97
C ARG A 100 -10.59 7.35 -48.56
N THR A 101 -11.03 8.60 -48.47
CA THR A 101 -10.20 9.71 -48.03
C THR A 101 -10.52 10.12 -46.60
N ALA A 102 -9.49 10.59 -45.89
CA ALA A 102 -9.60 11.17 -44.57
C ALA A 102 -8.67 12.39 -44.43
N ALA A 103 -9.00 13.27 -43.47
CA ALA A 103 -8.14 14.39 -43.10
C ALA A 103 -7.42 14.10 -41.78
N LEU A 104 -6.10 14.20 -41.75
CA LEU A 104 -5.33 14.22 -40.50
C LEU A 104 -5.10 15.68 -40.11
N VAL A 105 -5.55 16.06 -38.93
CA VAL A 105 -5.55 17.47 -38.50
C VAL A 105 -4.73 17.64 -37.23
N PHE A 106 -3.82 18.61 -37.27
CA PHE A 106 -2.96 18.98 -36.16
C PHE A 106 -3.11 20.47 -35.86
N PHE A 107 -3.26 20.79 -34.58
CA PHE A 107 -3.30 22.16 -34.07
C PHE A 107 -2.04 22.46 -33.24
N SER A 108 -1.39 23.59 -33.50
CA SER A 108 -0.26 24.03 -32.67
C SER A 108 -0.08 25.54 -32.68
N HIS A 109 0.35 26.09 -31.55
CA HIS A 109 0.72 27.50 -31.44
C HIS A 109 2.12 27.80 -32.03
N ARG A 110 2.94 26.77 -32.26
CA ARG A 110 4.32 26.90 -32.71
C ARG A 110 4.42 26.63 -34.21
N LYS A 111 4.69 27.68 -34.99
CA LYS A 111 4.87 27.57 -36.46
C LYS A 111 5.98 26.57 -36.83
N SER A 112 7.10 26.59 -36.11
CA SER A 112 8.23 25.68 -36.33
C SER A 112 7.87 24.19 -36.21
N TYR A 113 6.96 23.83 -35.30
CA TYR A 113 6.49 22.45 -35.17
C TYR A 113 5.62 22.04 -36.36
N VAL A 114 4.77 22.94 -36.83
CA VAL A 114 3.91 22.71 -38.00
C VAL A 114 4.75 22.61 -39.27
N ASP A 115 5.73 23.50 -39.45
CA ASP A 115 6.66 23.46 -40.59
C ASP A 115 7.50 22.17 -40.57
N TRP A 116 7.97 21.74 -39.39
CA TRP A 116 8.67 20.46 -39.23
C TRP A 116 7.78 19.27 -39.58
N MET A 117 6.53 19.23 -39.09
CA MET A 117 5.60 18.14 -39.38
C MET A 117 5.20 18.13 -40.86
N ALA A 118 4.96 19.29 -41.48
CA ALA A 118 4.71 19.41 -42.91
C ALA A 118 5.91 18.92 -43.75
N SER A 119 7.15 19.20 -43.30
CA SER A 119 8.37 18.72 -43.97
C SER A 119 8.50 17.20 -43.95
N ARG A 120 7.93 16.55 -42.93
CA ARG A 120 8.00 15.10 -42.66
C ARG A 120 6.85 14.32 -43.31
N LEU A 121 5.74 14.97 -43.64
CA LEU A 121 4.53 14.37 -44.21
C LEU A 121 4.33 14.75 -45.69
N ARG A 122 5.37 14.71 -46.52
CA ARG A 122 5.27 15.12 -47.94
C ARG A 122 4.23 14.30 -48.73
N ALA A 123 3.63 14.92 -49.75
CA ALA A 123 2.75 14.22 -50.68
C ALA A 123 3.50 13.06 -51.37
N GLY A 124 2.83 11.92 -51.53
CA GLY A 124 3.41 10.68 -52.06
C GLY A 124 4.08 9.78 -51.03
N LEU A 125 4.18 10.19 -49.75
CA LEU A 125 4.69 9.32 -48.69
C LEU A 125 3.61 8.38 -48.15
N GLN A 126 4.04 7.18 -47.78
CA GLN A 126 3.25 6.22 -47.01
C GLN A 126 3.39 6.46 -45.52
N LEU A 127 2.25 6.43 -44.83
CA LEU A 127 2.15 6.57 -43.39
C LEU A 127 1.37 5.39 -42.81
N VAL A 128 1.67 5.04 -41.57
CA VAL A 128 0.75 4.29 -40.72
C VAL A 128 0.22 5.24 -39.66
N ILE A 129 -1.11 5.34 -39.58
CA ILE A 129 -1.80 6.16 -38.59
C ILE A 129 -2.47 5.28 -37.54
N SER A 130 -2.56 5.79 -36.32
CA SER A 130 -3.34 5.20 -35.24
C SER A 130 -4.03 6.29 -34.43
N GLY A 131 -5.34 6.18 -34.23
CA GLY A 131 -6.09 7.19 -33.49
C GLY A 131 -7.60 6.99 -33.57
N ASP A 132 -8.32 7.96 -33.00
CA ASP A 132 -9.77 7.97 -32.94
C ASP A 132 -10.35 8.66 -34.18
N PRO A 133 -11.14 7.95 -35.01
CA PRO A 133 -11.83 8.56 -36.13
C PRO A 133 -12.97 9.45 -35.64
N SER A 134 -13.15 10.59 -36.30
CA SER A 134 -14.20 11.58 -36.06
C SER A 134 -14.73 12.12 -37.39
N THR A 135 -15.81 12.89 -37.36
CA THR A 135 -16.35 13.55 -38.56
C THR A 135 -16.42 15.05 -38.38
N PHE A 136 -15.98 15.79 -39.41
CA PHE A 136 -16.14 17.23 -39.50
C PHE A 136 -16.52 17.60 -40.94
N ASN A 137 -17.60 18.38 -41.11
CA ASN A 137 -18.17 18.70 -42.43
C ASN A 137 -18.38 17.45 -43.31
N ASP A 138 -18.98 16.39 -42.75
CA ASP A 138 -19.25 15.11 -43.40
C ASP A 138 -18.00 14.40 -43.97
N ARG A 139 -16.80 14.78 -43.52
CA ARG A 139 -15.54 14.13 -43.88
C ARG A 139 -14.94 13.41 -42.67
N LEU A 140 -14.42 12.22 -42.92
CA LEU A 140 -13.67 11.45 -41.93
C LEU A 140 -12.38 12.20 -41.58
N GLN A 141 -12.13 12.35 -40.29
CA GLN A 141 -11.01 13.11 -39.76
C GLN A 141 -10.38 12.40 -38.56
N PHE A 142 -9.06 12.48 -38.46
CA PHE A 142 -8.31 12.14 -37.26
C PHE A 142 -7.66 13.40 -36.69
N THR A 143 -7.93 13.69 -35.42
CA THR A 143 -7.34 14.86 -34.75
C THR A 143 -6.16 14.40 -33.91
N HIS A 144 -4.96 14.90 -34.22
CA HIS A 144 -3.71 14.46 -33.59
C HIS A 144 -3.51 12.93 -33.53
N PRO A 145 -3.67 12.19 -34.64
CA PRO A 145 -3.34 10.77 -34.66
C PRO A 145 -1.84 10.55 -34.44
N ASP A 146 -1.49 9.39 -33.90
CA ASP A 146 -0.13 8.90 -33.95
C ASP A 146 0.23 8.57 -35.40
N ILE A 147 1.41 9.00 -35.85
CA ILE A 147 1.90 8.76 -37.20
C ILE A 147 3.27 8.08 -37.15
N LEU A 148 3.42 7.04 -37.96
CA LEU A 148 4.70 6.43 -38.32
C LEU A 148 4.93 6.63 -39.82
N THR A 149 6.07 7.24 -40.18
CA THR A 149 6.50 7.40 -41.57
C THR A 149 7.20 6.13 -42.08
N VAL A 150 6.83 5.69 -43.28
CA VAL A 150 7.36 4.47 -43.89
C VAL A 150 8.40 4.84 -44.95
N ALA A 151 9.55 4.14 -44.94
CA ALA A 151 10.58 4.32 -45.96
C ALA A 151 10.05 3.91 -47.35
N PRO A 152 10.31 4.70 -48.42
CA PRO A 152 9.88 4.34 -49.76
C PRO A 152 10.68 3.14 -50.28
N ALA A 153 10.02 2.23 -51.01
CA ALA A 153 10.63 1.01 -51.56
C ALA A 153 11.71 1.30 -52.62
N GLU A 154 11.63 2.44 -53.31
CA GLU A 154 12.68 2.96 -54.19
C GLU A 154 13.16 4.30 -53.63
N PRO A 155 14.49 4.55 -53.51
CA PRO A 155 14.99 5.86 -53.12
C PRO A 155 14.53 6.90 -54.16
N PRO A 156 14.15 8.12 -53.74
CA PRO A 156 13.75 9.15 -54.68
C PRO A 156 14.87 9.34 -55.72
N ALA A 157 14.49 9.36 -57.01
CA ALA A 157 15.43 9.58 -58.11
C ALA A 157 16.36 10.76 -57.77
N ALA A 158 17.67 10.55 -57.94
CA ALA A 158 18.66 11.58 -57.72
C ALA A 158 18.23 12.88 -58.42
N GLU A 159 18.40 14.01 -57.73
CA GLU A 159 18.05 15.34 -58.23
C GLU A 159 18.48 15.49 -59.71
N PRO A 160 17.64 16.06 -60.58
CA PRO A 160 18.04 16.31 -61.96
C PRO A 160 19.32 17.14 -61.93
N GLN A 161 20.37 16.63 -62.58
CA GLN A 161 21.64 17.35 -62.73
C GLN A 161 21.33 18.70 -63.38
N LEU A 162 21.43 19.76 -62.60
CA LEU A 162 21.24 21.13 -63.06
C LEU A 162 22.20 21.38 -64.25
N ALA A 163 21.65 21.76 -65.39
CA ALA A 163 22.44 22.29 -66.49
C ALA A 163 23.18 23.55 -66.01
N PHE A 164 24.44 23.71 -66.42
CA PHE A 164 25.32 24.82 -66.03
C PHE A 164 24.61 26.18 -66.14
N GLY A 165 24.34 26.85 -65.01
CA GLY A 165 23.92 28.26 -65.00
C GLY A 165 22.85 28.67 -63.97
N GLU A 166 22.17 27.76 -63.28
CA GLU A 166 21.17 28.13 -62.26
C GLU A 166 21.74 28.12 -60.82
N PRO A 167 21.26 29.01 -59.92
CA PRO A 167 21.76 29.08 -58.55
C PRO A 167 21.48 27.76 -57.80
N ALA A 168 22.50 27.26 -57.12
CA ALA A 168 22.46 26.01 -56.37
C ALA A 168 21.26 25.98 -55.39
N VAL A 169 20.30 25.11 -55.67
CA VAL A 169 19.27 24.73 -54.70
C VAL A 169 19.99 24.07 -53.51
N GLN A 170 19.73 24.56 -52.30
CA GLN A 170 20.33 24.01 -51.08
C GLN A 170 20.03 22.50 -50.97
N PRO A 171 21.02 21.65 -50.63
CA PRO A 171 20.79 20.22 -50.49
C PRO A 171 19.74 19.95 -49.41
N GLN A 172 18.65 19.27 -49.77
CA GLN A 172 17.56 18.98 -48.85
C GLN A 172 18.01 17.98 -47.77
N PRO A 173 17.56 18.13 -46.51
CA PRO A 173 17.90 17.20 -45.44
C PRO A 173 17.35 15.80 -45.75
N ARG A 174 18.19 14.76 -45.61
CA ARG A 174 17.77 13.35 -45.68
C ARG A 174 16.64 13.11 -44.69
N LEU A 175 15.46 12.74 -45.18
CA LEU A 175 14.32 12.39 -44.35
C LEU A 175 14.64 11.10 -43.57
N ARG A 176 14.47 11.14 -42.25
CA ARG A 176 14.55 9.95 -41.39
C ARG A 176 13.15 9.36 -41.29
N TYR A 177 12.98 8.11 -41.71
CA TYR A 177 11.72 7.37 -41.61
C TYR A 177 11.63 6.60 -40.28
N ASP A 178 10.42 6.32 -39.82
CA ASP A 178 10.19 5.65 -38.53
C ASP A 178 10.21 4.12 -38.63
N VAL A 179 9.86 3.58 -39.80
CA VAL A 179 9.80 2.15 -40.14
C VAL A 179 10.18 1.93 -41.61
N ASP A 180 10.65 0.72 -41.91
CA ASP A 180 11.10 0.32 -43.25
C ASP A 180 9.98 -0.25 -44.11
N SER A 181 8.85 -0.66 -43.52
CA SER A 181 7.69 -1.18 -44.25
C SER A 181 6.35 -0.88 -43.58
N VAL A 182 5.27 -0.94 -44.37
CA VAL A 182 3.89 -0.78 -43.89
C VAL A 182 3.53 -1.86 -42.87
N ALA A 183 3.94 -3.12 -43.11
CA ALA A 183 3.69 -4.23 -42.20
C ALA A 183 4.34 -3.98 -40.82
N GLN A 184 5.59 -3.48 -40.81
CA GLN A 184 6.29 -3.08 -39.59
C GLN A 184 5.59 -1.91 -38.89
N GLY A 185 5.16 -0.90 -39.65
CA GLY A 185 4.40 0.24 -39.12
C GLY A 185 3.09 -0.18 -38.46
N LEU A 186 2.31 -1.04 -39.14
CA LEU A 186 1.05 -1.57 -38.61
C LEU A 186 1.27 -2.40 -37.35
N ALA A 187 2.23 -3.32 -37.35
CA ALA A 187 2.57 -4.13 -36.18
C ALA A 187 2.98 -3.26 -34.97
N ARG A 188 3.69 -2.14 -35.20
CA ARG A 188 4.06 -1.20 -34.13
C ARG A 188 2.87 -0.36 -33.65
N ALA A 189 2.00 0.07 -34.56
CA ALA A 189 0.85 0.92 -34.26
C ALA A 189 -0.28 0.18 -33.53
N THR A 190 -0.38 -1.14 -33.72
CA THR A 190 -1.43 -2.00 -33.16
C THR A 190 -1.09 -2.61 -31.81
N ARG A 191 0.18 -2.50 -31.37
CA ARG A 191 0.63 -3.06 -30.10
C ARG A 191 -0.08 -2.46 -28.89
N PRO A 192 -0.32 -3.28 -27.85
CA PRO A 192 -0.64 -2.75 -26.52
C PRO A 192 0.42 -1.74 -26.10
N ARG A 193 -0.01 -0.64 -25.48
CA ARG A 193 0.92 0.35 -24.91
C ARG A 193 0.79 0.43 -23.41
N PRO A 194 1.91 0.33 -22.66
CA PRO A 194 1.91 0.54 -21.22
C PRO A 194 1.68 2.02 -20.89
N VAL A 195 0.95 2.27 -19.79
CA VAL A 195 0.64 3.61 -19.29
C VAL A 195 1.25 3.78 -17.90
N TYR A 196 2.10 4.79 -17.78
CA TYR A 196 2.87 5.10 -16.57
C TYR A 196 2.26 6.28 -15.82
N HIS A 197 2.56 6.36 -14.52
CA HIS A 197 2.20 7.50 -13.69
C HIS A 197 2.92 8.77 -14.20
N ALA A 198 2.19 9.59 -14.93
CA ALA A 198 2.69 10.84 -15.49
C ALA A 198 2.46 12.01 -14.52
N ASN A 199 3.18 13.12 -14.73
CA ASN A 199 2.91 14.37 -14.02
C ASN A 199 2.94 15.56 -15.00
N SER A 200 2.73 16.77 -14.49
CA SER A 200 2.75 18.00 -15.31
C SER A 200 4.09 18.26 -16.02
N ARG A 201 5.19 17.61 -15.58
CA ARG A 201 6.55 17.79 -16.11
C ARG A 201 6.95 16.72 -17.14
N ILE A 202 6.33 15.54 -17.10
CA ILE A 202 6.65 14.43 -18.03
C ILE A 202 5.42 13.57 -18.33
N SER A 203 5.22 13.25 -19.61
CA SER A 203 4.14 12.38 -20.08
C SER A 203 4.52 10.91 -19.98
N SER A 204 3.50 10.03 -19.88
CA SER A 204 3.67 8.57 -19.93
C SER A 204 4.47 8.11 -21.15
N GLU A 205 4.28 8.76 -22.29
CA GLU A 205 4.99 8.43 -23.53
C GLU A 205 6.49 8.72 -23.44
N HIS A 206 6.88 9.86 -22.85
CA HIS A 206 8.29 10.18 -22.65
C HIS A 206 8.96 9.26 -21.63
N ILE A 207 8.22 8.78 -20.63
CA ILE A 207 8.70 7.77 -19.67
C ILE A 207 8.98 6.47 -20.44
N ARG A 208 8.01 6.00 -21.22
CA ARG A 208 8.13 4.81 -22.08
C ARG A 208 9.33 4.89 -23.02
N GLU A 209 9.48 5.99 -23.76
CA GLU A 209 10.62 6.23 -24.67
C GLU A 209 11.96 6.14 -23.93
N THR A 210 12.01 6.64 -22.70
CA THR A 210 13.24 6.61 -21.90
C THR A 210 13.59 5.18 -21.50
N ILE A 211 12.60 4.39 -21.08
CA ILE A 211 12.81 2.99 -20.68
C ILE A 211 13.20 2.13 -21.88
N ASP A 212 12.53 2.30 -23.04
CA ASP A 212 12.89 1.65 -24.32
C ASP A 212 14.35 1.98 -24.71
N GLN A 213 14.73 3.26 -24.64
CA GLN A 213 16.12 3.68 -24.90
C GLN A 213 17.12 3.00 -23.95
N VAL A 214 16.78 2.88 -22.66
CA VAL A 214 17.64 2.23 -21.66
C VAL A 214 17.77 0.72 -21.92
N LEU A 215 16.67 0.03 -22.25
CA LEU A 215 16.67 -1.39 -22.59
C LEU A 215 17.57 -1.69 -23.79
N ARG A 216 17.51 -0.84 -24.85
CA ARG A 216 18.40 -0.98 -26.02
C ARG A 216 19.86 -0.74 -25.70
N LEU A 217 20.15 0.26 -24.86
CA LEU A 217 21.52 0.53 -24.40
C LEU A 217 22.11 -0.65 -23.61
N LEU A 218 21.31 -1.28 -22.74
CA LEU A 218 21.70 -2.50 -22.01
C LEU A 218 21.91 -3.68 -22.97
N ALA A 219 21.07 -3.81 -24.00
CA ALA A 219 21.22 -4.80 -25.06
C ALA A 219 22.42 -4.55 -25.98
N GLY A 220 23.16 -3.44 -25.79
CA GLY A 220 24.34 -3.10 -26.56
C GLY A 220 24.05 -2.52 -27.94
N GLU A 221 22.81 -2.11 -28.21
CA GLU A 221 22.43 -1.44 -29.44
C GLU A 221 22.77 0.06 -29.34
N ASP A 222 23.39 0.62 -30.39
CA ASP A 222 23.64 2.06 -30.46
C ASP A 222 22.35 2.77 -30.93
N PRO A 223 21.73 3.66 -30.13
CA PRO A 223 20.52 4.38 -30.50
C PRO A 223 20.68 5.26 -31.76
N PHE A 224 21.92 5.50 -32.20
CA PHE A 224 22.27 6.32 -33.36
C PHE A 224 22.79 5.52 -34.56
N ALA A 225 23.02 4.22 -34.43
CA ALA A 225 23.41 3.37 -35.56
C ALA A 225 22.16 2.94 -36.35
N ALA A 226 21.94 3.54 -37.51
CA ALA A 226 21.06 2.95 -38.51
C ALA A 226 21.72 1.66 -39.02
N SER A 227 21.16 0.49 -38.73
CA SER A 227 21.61 -0.75 -39.38
C SER A 227 21.19 -0.75 -40.85
N PRO A 228 22.11 -0.89 -41.82
CA PRO A 228 21.76 -1.26 -43.18
C PRO A 228 21.51 -2.77 -43.19
N VAL A 229 20.26 -3.20 -43.35
CA VAL A 229 19.96 -4.64 -43.49
C VAL A 229 20.10 -5.02 -44.96
N THR A 230 21.09 -5.88 -45.23
CA THR A 230 21.26 -6.58 -46.50
C THR A 230 20.06 -7.49 -46.77
N ALA A 231 19.50 -7.36 -47.97
CA ALA A 231 18.42 -8.19 -48.45
C ALA A 231 18.89 -9.64 -48.64
N ASP A 232 18.54 -10.53 -47.70
CA ASP A 232 18.13 -11.89 -48.02
C ASP A 232 17.62 -12.62 -46.77
N SER A 233 16.34 -12.99 -46.79
CA SER A 233 15.70 -14.19 -46.19
C SER A 233 14.25 -13.90 -45.80
N ALA A 234 13.35 -14.57 -46.51
CA ALA A 234 11.93 -14.58 -46.26
C ALA A 234 11.61 -15.47 -45.05
N GLN A 235 11.33 -14.86 -43.89
CA GLN A 235 10.60 -15.43 -42.75
C GLN A 235 10.20 -14.27 -41.81
N PHE A 236 9.17 -13.51 -42.20
CA PHE A 236 8.84 -12.17 -41.66
C PHE A 236 7.94 -12.17 -40.40
N GLY A 237 8.19 -13.09 -39.47
CA GLY A 237 7.46 -13.17 -38.19
C GLY A 237 8.20 -12.63 -36.96
N GLU A 238 9.53 -12.50 -37.01
CA GLU A 238 10.36 -12.37 -35.79
C GLU A 238 11.12 -11.04 -35.63
N GLN A 239 11.02 -10.09 -36.57
CA GLN A 239 11.94 -8.92 -36.63
C GLN A 239 11.71 -7.79 -35.60
N PHE A 240 10.90 -8.02 -34.56
CA PHE A 240 10.83 -7.15 -33.39
C PHE A 240 11.28 -7.83 -32.09
N ALA A 241 11.67 -9.10 -32.18
CA ALA A 241 12.49 -9.70 -31.16
C ALA A 241 13.85 -8.98 -31.20
N LEU A 242 14.31 -8.48 -30.04
CA LEU A 242 15.75 -8.31 -29.82
C LEU A 242 16.44 -9.54 -30.41
N GLY A 243 17.44 -9.34 -31.27
CA GLY A 243 18.18 -10.46 -31.85
C GLY A 243 18.74 -11.36 -30.76
N GLU A 244 19.03 -12.63 -31.07
CA GLU A 244 19.48 -13.61 -30.07
C GLU A 244 20.69 -13.11 -29.26
N ALA A 245 21.61 -12.40 -29.90
CA ALA A 245 22.75 -11.75 -29.26
C ALA A 245 22.35 -10.59 -28.31
N ALA A 246 21.37 -9.79 -28.68
CA ALA A 246 20.85 -8.69 -27.86
C ALA A 246 20.09 -9.21 -26.64
N ARG A 247 19.32 -10.31 -26.80
CA ARG A 247 18.66 -11.02 -25.68
C ARG A 247 19.67 -11.63 -24.71
N ALA A 248 20.72 -12.27 -25.22
CA ALA A 248 21.77 -12.85 -24.40
C ALA A 248 22.49 -11.79 -23.57
N ARG A 249 22.82 -10.64 -24.19
CA ARG A 249 23.45 -9.52 -23.48
C ARG A 249 22.52 -8.88 -22.45
N LEU A 250 21.23 -8.74 -22.77
CA LEU A 250 20.25 -8.23 -21.81
C LEU A 250 20.09 -9.18 -20.62
N ALA A 251 20.12 -10.50 -20.83
CA ALA A 251 20.09 -11.50 -19.77
C ALA A 251 21.33 -11.47 -18.88
N GLU A 252 22.51 -11.13 -19.45
CA GLU A 252 23.74 -10.94 -18.67
C GLU A 252 23.67 -9.67 -17.80
N GLN A 253 23.12 -8.58 -18.33
CA GLN A 253 22.96 -7.31 -17.59
C GLN A 253 21.81 -7.34 -16.58
N ILE A 254 20.80 -8.16 -16.82
CA ILE A 254 19.62 -8.32 -15.97
C ILE A 254 19.46 -9.82 -15.65
N PRO A 255 20.32 -10.37 -14.78
CA PRO A 255 20.28 -11.77 -14.45
C PRO A 255 19.02 -12.12 -13.63
N ASP A 256 18.60 -13.38 -13.72
CA ASP A 256 17.50 -13.90 -12.92
C ASP A 256 17.84 -13.89 -11.43
N VAL A 257 16.89 -13.40 -10.64
CA VAL A 257 16.94 -13.47 -9.17
C VAL A 257 16.33 -14.77 -8.69
N LEU A 258 15.27 -15.24 -9.36
CA LEU A 258 14.63 -16.51 -9.08
C LEU A 258 15.55 -17.69 -9.47
N PRO A 259 15.77 -18.66 -8.58
CA PRO A 259 16.45 -19.91 -8.95
C PRO A 259 15.73 -20.63 -10.09
N GLU A 260 16.52 -21.21 -11.01
CA GLU A 260 16.01 -21.92 -12.20
C GLU A 260 14.96 -23.01 -11.89
N PRO A 261 15.10 -23.82 -10.82
CA PRO A 261 14.07 -24.79 -10.45
C PRO A 261 12.73 -24.13 -10.09
N VAL A 262 12.76 -23.01 -9.35
CA VAL A 262 11.56 -22.26 -8.94
C VAL A 262 10.89 -21.64 -10.15
N ARG A 263 11.67 -20.96 -11.01
CA ARG A 263 11.18 -20.33 -12.25
C ARG A 263 10.50 -21.34 -13.16
N THR A 264 11.12 -22.50 -13.37
CA THR A 264 10.60 -23.56 -14.26
C THR A 264 9.35 -24.21 -13.70
N ALA A 265 9.34 -24.55 -12.40
CA ALA A 265 8.18 -25.16 -11.74
C ALA A 265 6.93 -24.27 -11.77
N LYS A 266 7.12 -22.95 -11.79
CA LYS A 266 6.05 -21.94 -11.81
C LYS A 266 5.76 -21.36 -13.19
N HIS A 267 6.42 -21.85 -14.24
CA HIS A 267 6.29 -21.37 -15.63
C HIS A 267 6.50 -19.85 -15.79
N LEU A 268 7.43 -19.30 -15.00
CA LEU A 268 7.74 -17.87 -14.95
C LEU A 268 8.72 -17.46 -16.06
N MET A 269 8.62 -16.20 -16.48
CA MET A 269 9.54 -15.63 -17.47
C MET A 269 10.93 -15.44 -16.87
N HIS A 270 11.97 -15.41 -17.73
CA HIS A 270 13.25 -14.83 -17.31
C HIS A 270 13.08 -13.33 -17.04
N ARG A 271 13.84 -12.78 -16.09
CA ARG A 271 13.72 -11.41 -15.60
C ARG A 271 13.90 -10.37 -16.70
N ALA A 272 14.92 -10.52 -17.54
CA ALA A 272 15.14 -9.68 -18.71
C ALA A 272 13.93 -9.71 -19.68
N GLN A 273 13.35 -10.89 -19.90
CA GLN A 273 12.18 -11.06 -20.75
C GLN A 273 10.93 -10.42 -20.14
N ALA A 274 10.77 -10.53 -18.82
CA ALA A 274 9.67 -9.92 -18.09
C ALA A 274 9.72 -8.38 -18.21
N PHE A 275 10.88 -7.75 -18.01
CA PHE A 275 11.01 -6.29 -18.21
C PHE A 275 10.67 -5.88 -19.65
N CYS A 276 11.16 -6.60 -20.66
CA CYS A 276 10.76 -6.34 -22.05
C CYS A 276 9.25 -6.46 -22.25
N ALA A 277 8.61 -7.51 -21.74
CA ALA A 277 7.18 -7.73 -21.89
C ALA A 277 6.32 -6.71 -21.10
N ILE A 278 6.85 -6.10 -20.05
CA ILE A 278 6.19 -5.02 -19.30
C ILE A 278 6.28 -3.70 -20.07
N HIS A 279 7.47 -3.33 -20.53
CA HIS A 279 7.72 -1.99 -21.11
C HIS A 279 7.48 -1.93 -22.62
N GLU A 280 7.57 -3.07 -23.31
CA GLU A 280 7.33 -3.25 -24.74
C GLU A 280 6.46 -4.51 -25.01
N PRO A 281 5.21 -4.53 -24.50
CA PRO A 281 4.33 -5.69 -24.63
C PRO A 281 3.98 -5.96 -26.10
N GLN A 282 4.14 -7.22 -26.52
CA GLN A 282 3.63 -7.70 -27.81
C GLN A 282 2.14 -8.06 -27.71
N SER A 283 1.69 -8.47 -26.52
CA SER A 283 0.30 -8.80 -26.22
C SER A 283 -0.06 -8.41 -24.78
N VAL A 284 -1.35 -8.21 -24.52
CA VAL A 284 -1.87 -7.98 -23.16
C VAL A 284 -1.63 -9.21 -22.27
N ALA A 285 -1.64 -10.42 -22.85
CA ALA A 285 -1.37 -11.65 -22.11
C ALA A 285 0.08 -11.72 -21.63
N ASP A 286 1.05 -11.40 -22.48
CA ASP A 286 2.47 -11.39 -22.11
C ASP A 286 2.76 -10.31 -21.06
N PHE A 287 2.17 -9.13 -21.21
CA PHE A 287 2.24 -8.08 -20.19
C PHE A 287 1.79 -8.59 -18.81
N LYS A 288 0.62 -9.26 -18.75
CA LYS A 288 0.08 -9.81 -17.50
C LYS A 288 0.98 -10.88 -16.91
N ARG A 289 1.47 -11.82 -17.72
CA ARG A 289 2.41 -12.87 -17.29
C ARG A 289 3.73 -12.30 -16.77
N ALA A 290 4.21 -11.22 -17.38
CA ALA A 290 5.44 -10.56 -16.96
C ALA A 290 5.27 -9.83 -15.63
N ILE A 291 4.14 -9.13 -15.42
CA ILE A 291 3.79 -8.54 -14.12
C ILE A 291 3.66 -9.63 -13.05
N GLU A 292 3.01 -10.75 -13.36
CA GLU A 292 2.88 -11.90 -12.46
C GLU A 292 4.25 -12.50 -12.09
N THR A 293 5.17 -12.58 -13.06
CA THR A 293 6.56 -13.03 -12.84
C THR A 293 7.29 -12.11 -11.87
N MET A 294 7.27 -10.80 -12.12
CA MET A 294 7.97 -9.83 -11.26
C MET A 294 7.35 -9.76 -9.86
N ARG A 295 6.04 -9.97 -9.75
CA ARG A 295 5.33 -10.07 -8.47
C ARG A 295 5.73 -11.31 -7.68
N TYR A 296 5.88 -12.46 -8.35
CA TYR A 296 6.38 -13.68 -7.71
C TYR A 296 7.84 -13.52 -7.28
N GLU A 297 8.69 -12.90 -8.10
CA GLU A 297 10.07 -12.56 -7.73
C GLU A 297 10.10 -11.75 -6.44
N GLU A 298 9.29 -10.70 -6.34
CA GLU A 298 9.19 -9.85 -5.15
C GLU A 298 8.68 -10.62 -3.92
N ALA A 299 7.65 -11.47 -4.09
CA ALA A 299 7.17 -12.36 -3.02
C ALA A 299 8.26 -13.32 -2.54
N PHE A 300 8.99 -13.94 -3.47
CA PHE A 300 10.02 -14.92 -3.16
C PHE A 300 11.21 -14.30 -2.42
N VAL A 301 11.71 -13.15 -2.91
CA VAL A 301 12.76 -12.37 -2.24
C VAL A 301 12.33 -11.97 -0.82
N CYS A 302 11.10 -11.47 -0.68
CA CYS A 302 10.53 -11.09 0.62
C CYS A 302 10.48 -12.29 1.57
N GLN A 303 9.96 -13.45 1.13
CA GLN A 303 9.87 -14.63 1.97
C GLN A 303 11.24 -15.22 2.33
N CYS A 304 12.22 -15.23 1.42
CA CYS A 304 13.59 -15.61 1.74
C CYS A 304 14.19 -14.70 2.83
N ALA A 305 14.03 -13.38 2.70
CA ALA A 305 14.52 -12.43 3.70
C ALA A 305 13.92 -12.69 5.09
N LEU A 306 12.60 -12.89 5.16
CA LEU A 306 11.88 -13.16 6.41
C LEU A 306 12.31 -14.49 7.06
N LEU A 307 12.44 -15.55 6.26
CA LEU A 307 12.88 -16.87 6.74
C LEU A 307 14.33 -16.86 7.21
N MET A 308 15.22 -16.15 6.51
CA MET A 308 16.62 -15.99 6.92
C MET A 308 16.73 -15.18 8.22
N ALA A 309 15.95 -14.10 8.36
CA ALA A 309 15.88 -13.32 9.60
C ALA A 309 15.42 -14.19 10.78
N ARG A 310 14.42 -15.05 10.56
CA ARG A 310 13.96 -16.04 11.53
C ARG A 310 15.05 -17.08 11.87
N GLY A 311 15.78 -17.57 10.88
CA GLY A 311 16.91 -18.49 11.08
C GLY A 311 18.03 -17.87 11.94
N ARG A 312 18.38 -16.60 11.68
CA ARG A 312 19.34 -15.85 12.49
C ARG A 312 18.85 -15.68 13.93
N ALA A 313 17.58 -15.35 14.13
CA ALA A 313 16.99 -15.29 15.47
C ALA A 313 17.11 -16.63 16.20
N ALA A 314 16.91 -17.76 15.53
CA ALA A 314 17.09 -19.08 16.14
C ALA A 314 18.53 -19.38 16.60
N THR A 315 19.53 -18.69 16.04
CA THR A 315 20.94 -18.80 16.46
C THR A 315 21.33 -17.84 17.59
N SER A 316 20.48 -16.86 17.90
CA SER A 316 20.71 -15.94 19.02
C SER A 316 20.35 -16.59 20.35
N ASN A 317 21.03 -16.19 21.42
CA ASN A 317 20.80 -16.72 22.76
C ASN A 317 19.75 -15.91 23.50
N ALA A 318 18.80 -16.60 24.12
CA ALA A 318 17.81 -16.03 25.04
C ALA A 318 17.93 -16.68 26.43
N TYR A 319 17.27 -16.08 27.42
CA TYR A 319 17.09 -16.70 28.73
C TYR A 319 16.03 -17.80 28.67
N ALA A 320 16.41 -19.05 28.89
CA ALA A 320 15.45 -20.16 28.94
C ALA A 320 14.58 -20.05 30.20
N CYS A 321 13.30 -19.73 30.01
CA CYS A 321 12.32 -19.58 31.08
C CYS A 321 11.59 -20.90 31.34
N ALA A 322 12.24 -21.85 31.99
CA ALA A 322 11.70 -23.20 32.19
C ALA A 322 10.73 -23.34 33.38
N ASP A 323 10.76 -22.42 34.35
CA ASP A 323 9.91 -22.52 35.55
C ASP A 323 8.49 -21.98 35.28
N VAL A 324 7.50 -22.85 35.42
CA VAL A 324 6.08 -22.58 35.19
C VAL A 324 5.25 -22.43 36.48
N GLN A 325 5.84 -22.56 37.67
CA GLN A 325 5.08 -22.60 38.93
C GLN A 325 4.28 -21.32 39.20
N LEU A 326 4.88 -20.15 38.97
CA LEU A 326 4.17 -18.87 39.15
C LEU A 326 3.03 -18.70 38.14
N ARG A 327 3.26 -19.14 36.89
CA ARG A 327 2.28 -19.13 35.81
C ARG A 327 1.09 -20.04 36.14
N ASP A 328 1.35 -21.29 36.46
CA ASP A 328 0.31 -22.29 36.72
C ASP A 328 -0.48 -21.91 37.97
N GLY A 329 0.21 -21.48 39.03
CA GLY A 329 -0.44 -20.96 40.22
C GLY A 329 -1.33 -19.75 39.91
N TYR A 330 -0.95 -18.85 39.00
CA TYR A 330 -1.80 -17.74 38.57
C TYR A 330 -3.07 -18.23 37.85
N ILE A 331 -2.92 -19.16 36.91
CA ILE A 331 -4.05 -19.74 36.16
C ILE A 331 -5.06 -20.38 37.10
N GLU A 332 -4.62 -21.14 38.10
CA GLU A 332 -5.49 -21.80 39.08
C GLU A 332 -6.32 -20.82 39.94
N ARG A 333 -5.85 -19.57 40.12
CA ARG A 333 -6.53 -18.54 40.92
C ARG A 333 -7.46 -17.65 40.12
N LEU A 334 -7.49 -17.77 38.80
CA LEU A 334 -8.35 -16.94 37.98
C LEU A 334 -9.81 -17.12 38.40
N PRO A 335 -10.59 -16.03 38.54
CA PRO A 335 -12.00 -16.11 38.91
C PRO A 335 -12.90 -16.67 37.78
N PHE A 336 -12.30 -17.04 36.65
CA PHE A 336 -12.95 -17.58 35.46
C PHE A 336 -12.09 -18.69 34.84
N ALA A 337 -12.73 -19.59 34.09
CA ALA A 337 -12.02 -20.62 33.34
C ALA A 337 -11.44 -20.04 32.04
N LEU A 338 -10.20 -20.42 31.71
CA LEU A 338 -9.60 -20.11 30.42
C LEU A 338 -10.30 -20.85 29.29
N THR A 339 -10.41 -20.20 28.14
CA THR A 339 -10.88 -20.85 26.90
C THR A 339 -9.84 -21.88 26.41
N ASN A 340 -10.23 -22.77 25.49
CA ASN A 340 -9.28 -23.77 24.98
C ASN A 340 -8.18 -23.08 24.17
N GLY A 341 -8.54 -22.10 23.34
CA GLY A 341 -7.56 -21.31 22.58
C GLY A 341 -6.59 -20.54 23.49
N GLN A 342 -7.05 -20.01 24.62
CA GLN A 342 -6.16 -19.36 25.60
C GLN A 342 -5.14 -20.34 26.20
N ARG A 343 -5.58 -21.56 26.57
CA ARG A 343 -4.69 -22.59 27.12
C ARG A 343 -3.64 -23.04 26.10
N GLU A 344 -4.07 -23.36 24.88
CA GLU A 344 -3.16 -23.75 23.78
C GLU A 344 -2.10 -22.69 23.50
N VAL A 345 -2.50 -21.41 23.47
CA VAL A 345 -1.58 -20.30 23.23
C VAL A 345 -0.61 -20.10 24.39
N ILE A 346 -1.09 -20.18 25.64
CA ILE A 346 -0.24 -20.08 26.84
C ILE A 346 0.79 -21.20 26.86
N ASP A 347 0.38 -22.45 26.58
CA ASP A 347 1.27 -23.60 26.57
C ASP A 347 2.30 -23.51 25.44
N ALA A 348 1.89 -23.04 24.26
CA ALA A 348 2.79 -22.84 23.13
C ALA A 348 3.83 -21.72 23.40
N ILE A 349 3.39 -20.59 23.98
CA ILE A 349 4.28 -19.52 24.44
C ILE A 349 5.25 -20.05 25.50
N GLY A 350 4.74 -20.79 26.48
CA GLY A 350 5.56 -21.33 27.55
C GLY A 350 6.60 -22.34 27.07
N THR A 351 6.23 -23.18 26.09
CA THR A 351 7.14 -24.14 25.45
C THR A 351 8.27 -23.42 24.71
N ASP A 352 7.94 -22.36 23.95
CA ASP A 352 8.95 -21.60 23.21
C ASP A 352 9.85 -20.78 24.13
N MET A 353 9.31 -20.16 25.19
CA MET A 353 10.09 -19.45 26.20
C MET A 353 11.00 -20.38 27.00
N GLY A 354 10.68 -21.67 27.09
CA GLY A 354 11.54 -22.67 27.72
C GLY A 354 12.82 -22.99 26.93
N ARG A 355 12.97 -22.47 25.70
CA ARG A 355 14.12 -22.74 24.83
C ARG A 355 15.21 -21.68 25.00
N ALA A 356 16.44 -22.02 24.61
CA ALA A 356 17.60 -21.13 24.68
C ALA A 356 17.70 -20.11 23.53
N HIS A 357 16.69 -20.03 22.65
CA HIS A 357 16.60 -19.05 21.57
C HIS A 357 15.35 -18.19 21.73
N PRO A 358 15.36 -16.93 21.27
CA PRO A 358 14.25 -16.01 21.51
C PRO A 358 12.99 -16.43 20.75
N MET A 359 11.93 -16.71 21.50
CA MET A 359 10.56 -16.66 20.99
C MET A 359 10.24 -15.27 20.42
N GLN A 360 9.64 -15.23 19.23
CA GLN A 360 9.16 -14.02 18.58
C GLN A 360 7.76 -14.30 18.05
N ARG A 361 6.73 -13.75 18.70
CA ARG A 361 5.35 -14.15 18.45
C ARG A 361 4.40 -12.96 18.40
N LEU A 362 3.51 -12.97 17.40
CA LEU A 362 2.36 -12.09 17.30
C LEU A 362 1.13 -12.81 17.88
N LEU A 363 0.63 -12.31 19.00
CA LEU A 363 -0.64 -12.70 19.60
C LEU A 363 -1.75 -11.82 19.06
N GLN A 364 -2.60 -12.41 18.24
CA GLN A 364 -3.73 -11.76 17.62
C GLN A 364 -5.03 -12.25 18.25
N GLY A 365 -5.92 -11.31 18.56
CA GLY A 365 -7.25 -11.65 19.06
C GLY A 365 -8.10 -10.42 19.22
N GLU A 366 -9.41 -10.61 19.26
CA GLU A 366 -10.36 -9.51 19.40
C GLU A 366 -10.20 -8.74 20.72
N VAL A 367 -10.75 -7.52 20.77
CA VAL A 367 -10.83 -6.75 22.00
C VAL A 367 -11.64 -7.55 23.03
N GLY A 368 -11.02 -7.91 24.15
CA GLY A 368 -11.65 -8.72 25.19
C GLY A 368 -11.45 -10.23 25.06
N SER A 369 -10.67 -10.74 24.09
CA SER A 369 -10.34 -12.16 23.97
C SER A 369 -9.39 -12.70 25.06
N GLY A 370 -8.98 -11.85 26.01
CA GLY A 370 -8.08 -12.20 27.11
C GLY A 370 -6.58 -12.18 26.79
N LYS A 371 -6.16 -11.37 25.79
CA LYS A 371 -4.72 -11.17 25.46
C LYS A 371 -3.87 -10.83 26.68
N THR A 372 -4.36 -9.97 27.57
CA THR A 372 -3.68 -9.61 28.83
C THR A 372 -3.41 -10.81 29.72
N VAL A 373 -4.34 -11.76 29.82
CA VAL A 373 -4.16 -12.97 30.65
C VAL A 373 -3.02 -13.82 30.11
N VAL A 374 -2.94 -13.98 28.78
CA VAL A 374 -1.85 -14.69 28.10
C VAL A 374 -0.51 -13.98 28.35
N ALA A 375 -0.46 -12.65 28.21
CA ALA A 375 0.75 -11.87 28.48
C ALA A 375 1.21 -11.98 29.94
N VAL A 376 0.30 -11.90 30.90
CA VAL A 376 0.62 -12.04 32.34
C VAL A 376 1.15 -13.43 32.66
N ALA A 377 0.55 -14.48 32.08
CA ALA A 377 1.06 -15.85 32.22
C ALA A 377 2.51 -15.97 31.72
N ALA A 378 2.82 -15.37 30.57
CA ALA A 378 4.18 -15.33 30.01
C ALA A 378 5.16 -14.54 30.90
N MET A 379 4.75 -13.36 31.39
CA MET A 379 5.57 -12.54 32.30
C MET A 379 5.87 -13.27 33.61
N LEU A 380 4.90 -14.00 34.15
CA LEU A 380 5.09 -14.81 35.36
C LEU A 380 6.04 -15.99 35.16
N GLN A 381 6.05 -16.60 33.97
CA GLN A 381 7.03 -17.65 33.63
C GLN A 381 8.46 -17.08 33.55
N ALA A 382 8.63 -15.88 32.98
CA ALA A 382 9.92 -15.19 32.96
C ALA A 382 10.41 -14.84 34.37
N VAL A 383 9.53 -14.27 35.20
CA VAL A 383 9.87 -13.89 36.59
C VAL A 383 10.09 -15.12 37.48
N GLY A 384 9.33 -16.19 37.29
CA GLY A 384 9.53 -17.46 37.99
C GLY A 384 10.88 -18.10 37.67
N SER A 385 11.40 -17.85 36.47
CA SER A 385 12.74 -18.27 36.05
C SER A 385 13.84 -17.28 36.47
N GLU A 386 13.60 -16.45 37.49
CA GLU A 386 14.54 -15.47 38.04
C GLU A 386 14.98 -14.37 37.06
N HIS A 387 14.09 -13.97 36.15
CA HIS A 387 14.36 -12.94 35.14
C HIS A 387 13.37 -11.77 35.17
N GLN A 388 13.65 -10.74 34.38
CA GLN A 388 12.83 -9.54 34.29
C GLN A 388 11.89 -9.62 33.08
N ALA A 389 10.71 -9.03 33.22
CA ALA A 389 9.77 -8.86 32.12
C ALA A 389 9.32 -7.40 32.00
N VAL A 390 9.11 -6.93 30.77
CA VAL A 390 8.56 -5.60 30.49
C VAL A 390 7.29 -5.71 29.64
N LEU A 391 6.27 -4.94 29.99
CA LEU A 391 5.10 -4.70 29.14
C LEU A 391 5.13 -3.24 28.69
N VAL A 392 5.13 -3.02 27.38
CA VAL A 392 5.11 -1.68 26.77
C VAL A 392 3.70 -1.38 26.27
N ALA A 393 3.08 -0.35 26.82
CA ALA A 393 1.75 0.13 26.46
C ALA A 393 1.84 1.45 25.64
N PRO A 394 0.92 1.68 24.69
CA PRO A 394 0.97 2.81 23.74
C PRO A 394 0.75 4.17 24.41
N THR A 395 0.00 4.22 25.50
CA THR A 395 -0.28 5.47 26.22
C THR A 395 -0.08 5.31 27.73
N GLN A 396 0.07 6.45 28.40
CA GLN A 396 0.20 6.49 29.85
C GLN A 396 -1.04 5.90 30.56
N VAL A 397 -2.25 6.19 30.05
CA VAL A 397 -3.51 5.68 30.61
C VAL A 397 -3.53 4.16 30.56
N LEU A 398 -3.18 3.55 29.41
CA LEU A 398 -3.11 2.09 29.29
C LEU A 398 -2.01 1.49 30.17
N ALA A 399 -0.85 2.16 30.29
CA ALA A 399 0.21 1.70 31.17
C ALA A 399 -0.25 1.67 32.65
N GLU A 400 -0.97 2.71 33.09
CA GLU A 400 -1.52 2.78 34.45
C GLU A 400 -2.58 1.71 34.70
N GLN A 401 -3.46 1.46 33.71
CA GLN A 401 -4.47 0.41 33.79
C GLN A 401 -3.86 -0.99 33.84
N HIS A 402 -2.91 -1.29 32.94
CA HIS A 402 -2.18 -2.55 32.96
C HIS A 402 -1.44 -2.72 34.27
N PHE A 403 -0.78 -1.68 34.78
CA PHE A 403 -0.12 -1.73 36.08
C PHE A 403 -1.08 -2.09 37.21
N HIS A 404 -2.25 -1.45 37.29
CA HIS A 404 -3.23 -1.74 38.33
C HIS A 404 -3.78 -3.17 38.22
N SER A 405 -4.26 -3.54 37.03
CA SER A 405 -4.85 -4.85 36.74
C SER A 405 -3.85 -5.99 36.98
N ILE A 406 -2.61 -5.83 36.51
CA ILE A 406 -1.56 -6.83 36.72
C ILE A 406 -1.25 -6.91 38.21
N SER A 407 -1.01 -5.79 38.90
CA SER A 407 -0.67 -5.77 40.33
C SER A 407 -1.71 -6.49 41.20
N GLU A 408 -3.00 -6.26 40.92
CA GLU A 408 -4.10 -6.95 41.59
C GLU A 408 -4.09 -8.45 41.26
N SER A 409 -3.96 -8.79 39.98
CA SER A 409 -3.98 -10.15 39.45
C SER A 409 -2.84 -11.04 39.97
N VAL A 410 -1.63 -10.49 40.14
CA VAL A 410 -0.50 -11.24 40.74
C VAL A 410 -0.53 -11.27 42.28
N GLY A 411 -1.36 -10.45 42.93
CA GLY A 411 -1.58 -10.50 44.37
C GLY A 411 -0.30 -10.35 45.22
N GLY A 412 0.65 -9.53 44.77
CA GLY A 412 1.90 -9.24 45.50
C GLY A 412 2.97 -10.34 45.48
N ARG A 413 2.79 -11.41 44.70
CA ARG A 413 3.78 -12.50 44.57
C ARG A 413 5.06 -12.10 43.85
N VAL A 414 4.96 -11.10 42.98
CA VAL A 414 6.07 -10.56 42.19
C VAL A 414 6.05 -9.03 42.28
N PRO A 415 7.22 -8.37 42.32
CA PRO A 415 7.28 -6.92 42.23
C PRO A 415 6.77 -6.43 40.87
N VAL A 416 5.81 -5.51 40.88
CA VAL A 416 5.30 -4.82 39.68
C VAL A 416 5.59 -3.33 39.81
N HIS A 417 6.14 -2.72 38.75
CA HIS A 417 6.50 -1.30 38.72
C HIS A 417 5.94 -0.60 37.49
N LEU A 418 5.56 0.67 37.64
CA LEU A 418 5.10 1.52 36.55
C LEU A 418 6.20 2.49 36.12
N LEU A 419 6.41 2.63 34.80
CA LEU A 419 7.37 3.56 34.20
C LEU A 419 6.74 4.40 33.07
N THR A 420 6.31 5.62 33.39
CA THR A 420 5.70 6.56 32.42
C THR A 420 6.50 7.85 32.29
N GLY A 421 6.30 8.58 31.19
CA GLY A 421 6.92 9.88 30.95
C GLY A 421 6.54 10.94 31.98
N GLY A 422 5.30 10.91 32.46
CA GLY A 422 4.74 11.87 33.43
C GLY A 422 5.18 11.70 34.89
N MET A 423 5.99 10.68 35.21
CA MET A 423 6.41 10.43 36.60
C MET A 423 7.33 11.52 37.15
N LYS A 424 7.13 11.88 38.43
CA LYS A 424 8.10 12.71 39.18
C LYS A 424 9.48 12.07 39.18
N LEU A 425 10.51 12.91 39.03
CA LEU A 425 11.90 12.48 38.87
C LEU A 425 12.37 11.47 39.94
N ALA A 426 12.02 11.68 41.22
CA ALA A 426 12.40 10.79 42.31
C ALA A 426 11.78 9.38 42.17
N ALA A 427 10.49 9.31 41.84
CA ALA A 427 9.78 8.05 41.63
C ALA A 427 10.32 7.30 40.39
N ARG A 428 10.55 8.04 39.29
CA ARG A 428 11.14 7.49 38.07
C ARG A 428 12.53 6.90 38.31
N ARG A 429 13.41 7.62 39.04
CA ARG A 429 14.76 7.13 39.39
C ARG A 429 14.72 5.86 40.23
N LYS A 430 13.75 5.73 41.14
CA LYS A 430 13.57 4.52 41.94
C LYS A 430 13.25 3.31 41.06
N VAL A 431 12.29 3.45 40.14
CA VAL A 431 11.91 2.35 39.22
C VAL A 431 13.05 1.97 38.29
N LEU A 432 13.77 2.96 37.73
CA LEU A 432 14.94 2.71 36.90
C LEU A 432 16.07 1.99 37.65
N ALA A 433 16.27 2.31 38.94
CA ALA A 433 17.26 1.64 39.76
C ALA A 433 16.90 0.17 40.05
N VAL A 434 15.61 -0.12 40.26
CA VAL A 434 15.12 -1.51 40.42
C VAL A 434 15.26 -2.29 39.10
N ALA A 435 14.88 -1.70 37.97
CA ALA A 435 15.11 -2.36 36.68
C ALA A 435 16.61 -2.65 36.46
N ALA A 436 17.48 -1.68 36.78
CA ALA A 436 18.92 -1.82 36.59
C ALA A 436 19.59 -2.80 37.57
N SER A 437 18.95 -3.17 38.69
CA SER A 437 19.50 -4.14 39.64
C SER A 437 19.52 -5.56 39.07
N GLY A 438 18.68 -5.85 38.07
CA GLY A 438 18.52 -7.18 37.50
C GLY A 438 17.65 -8.13 38.34
N GLU A 439 17.06 -7.66 39.43
CA GLU A 439 16.17 -8.46 40.27
C GLU A 439 14.88 -8.84 39.51
N PRO A 440 14.30 -10.04 39.73
CA PRO A 440 13.10 -10.49 39.04
C PRO A 440 11.90 -9.57 39.33
N CYS A 441 11.40 -8.91 38.30
CA CYS A 441 10.27 -7.99 38.41
C CYS A 441 9.52 -7.83 37.08
N ILE A 442 8.29 -7.33 37.16
CA ILE A 442 7.50 -6.88 36.02
C ILE A 442 7.54 -5.36 35.96
N VAL A 443 7.95 -4.80 34.81
CA VAL A 443 7.88 -3.36 34.56
C VAL A 443 6.80 -3.09 33.51
N VAL A 444 5.78 -2.34 33.88
CA VAL A 444 4.78 -1.81 32.94
C VAL A 444 5.23 -0.40 32.54
N ALA A 445 5.46 -0.17 31.24
CA ALA A 445 6.07 1.04 30.74
C ALA A 445 5.36 1.61 29.51
N THR A 446 5.58 2.89 29.26
CA THR A 446 5.29 3.54 27.96
C THR A 446 6.53 3.45 27.05
N HIS A 447 6.63 4.31 26.03
CA HIS A 447 7.85 4.49 25.21
C HIS A 447 9.14 4.73 26.05
N ALA A 448 9.00 5.07 27.33
CA ALA A 448 10.09 5.15 28.29
C ALA A 448 10.98 3.89 28.36
N ALA A 449 10.43 2.70 28.06
CA ALA A 449 11.22 1.46 27.99
C ALA A 449 12.30 1.48 26.89
N PHE A 450 12.08 2.25 25.82
CA PHE A 450 13.02 2.37 24.71
C PHE A 450 14.13 3.40 24.98
N SER A 451 13.97 4.26 25.98
CA SER A 451 14.97 5.26 26.35
C SER A 451 16.31 4.64 26.78
N LYS A 452 17.43 5.35 26.53
CA LYS A 452 18.77 4.94 26.99
C LYS A 452 18.87 4.79 28.52
N SER A 453 18.01 5.48 29.26
CA SER A 453 17.98 5.42 30.73
C SER A 453 17.38 4.14 31.30
N PHE A 454 16.57 3.40 30.52
CA PHE A 454 16.02 2.13 30.96
C PHE A 454 17.04 1.01 30.71
N GLN A 455 17.48 0.36 31.79
CA GLN A 455 18.44 -0.73 31.80
C GLN A 455 17.81 -1.89 32.55
N ALA A 456 17.75 -3.05 31.91
CA ALA A 456 17.18 -4.28 32.47
C ALA A 456 18.11 -5.44 32.06
N PRO A 457 19.20 -5.69 32.81
CA PRO A 457 20.26 -6.59 32.38
C PRO A 457 19.81 -8.05 32.23
N ASN A 458 18.80 -8.47 33.00
CA ASN A 458 18.23 -9.82 32.97
C ASN A 458 16.86 -9.84 32.28
N LEU A 459 16.64 -9.00 31.27
CA LEU A 459 15.38 -8.96 30.54
C LEU A 459 15.18 -10.24 29.72
N ALA A 460 14.22 -11.07 30.12
CA ALA A 460 13.88 -12.31 29.43
C ALA A 460 12.65 -12.19 28.53
N LEU A 461 11.71 -11.30 28.83
CA LEU A 461 10.50 -11.12 28.03
C LEU A 461 10.15 -9.63 27.84
N ALA A 462 9.91 -9.25 26.60
CA ALA A 462 9.29 -7.99 26.21
C ALA A 462 7.92 -8.25 25.60
N VAL A 463 6.88 -7.72 26.23
CA VAL A 463 5.51 -7.68 25.72
C VAL A 463 5.24 -6.30 25.15
N ILE A 464 4.76 -6.22 23.91
CA ILE A 464 4.38 -4.95 23.27
C ILE A 464 2.88 -5.00 22.99
N ASP A 465 2.12 -4.10 23.60
CA ASP A 465 0.68 -3.96 23.37
C ASP A 465 0.40 -2.94 22.26
N GLU A 466 -0.52 -3.29 21.37
CA GLU A 466 -1.00 -2.49 20.25
C GLU A 466 0.11 -1.91 19.35
N GLN A 467 0.73 -2.82 18.58
CA GLN A 467 1.97 -2.58 17.81
C GLN A 467 1.92 -1.40 16.83
N HIS A 468 0.76 -1.00 16.30
CA HIS A 468 0.70 -0.03 15.19
C HIS A 468 1.24 1.36 15.55
N ARG A 469 1.48 1.68 16.84
CA ARG A 469 2.18 2.91 17.27
C ARG A 469 3.69 2.74 17.51
N PHE A 470 4.24 1.52 17.46
CA PHE A 470 5.62 1.22 17.83
C PHE A 470 6.42 0.58 16.69
N GLY A 471 7.39 1.34 16.16
CA GLY A 471 8.21 0.96 15.01
C GLY A 471 9.18 -0.20 15.28
N VAL A 472 9.79 -0.74 14.20
CA VAL A 472 10.77 -1.84 14.29
C VAL A 472 12.02 -1.42 15.06
N GLU A 473 12.48 -0.17 14.94
CA GLU A 473 13.66 0.35 15.67
C GLU A 473 13.52 0.27 17.19
N GLN A 474 12.30 0.45 17.70
CA GLN A 474 12.03 0.37 19.14
C GLN A 474 12.15 -1.07 19.65
N ARG A 475 11.84 -2.06 18.81
CA ARG A 475 12.04 -3.48 19.13
C ARG A 475 13.53 -3.83 19.19
N GLU A 476 14.31 -3.35 18.23
CA GLU A 476 15.77 -3.51 18.25
C GLU A 476 16.40 -2.81 19.45
N ALA A 477 15.89 -1.64 19.86
CA ALA A 477 16.38 -0.94 21.03
C ALA A 477 16.24 -1.75 22.33
N LEU A 478 15.27 -2.67 22.44
CA LEU A 478 15.19 -3.59 23.59
C LEU A 478 16.18 -4.74 23.49
N ARG A 479 16.45 -5.25 22.27
CA ARG A 479 17.45 -6.31 22.04
C ARG A 479 18.87 -5.82 22.30
N ALA A 480 19.19 -4.61 21.84
CA ALA A 480 20.52 -4.03 22.00
C ALA A 480 20.91 -3.71 23.46
N LYS A 481 19.99 -3.84 24.42
CA LYS A 481 20.18 -3.48 25.83
C LYS A 481 20.57 -4.66 26.73
N SER A 482 20.49 -5.88 26.24
CA SER A 482 20.81 -7.09 26.99
C SER A 482 21.84 -7.94 26.25
N GLU A 483 22.65 -8.69 27.00
CA GLU A 483 23.64 -9.62 26.42
C GLU A 483 22.97 -10.78 25.69
N ARG A 484 21.72 -11.11 26.08
CA ARG A 484 20.86 -12.10 25.46
C ARG A 484 19.64 -11.43 24.87
N ASP A 485 19.18 -11.92 23.73
CA ASP A 485 17.96 -11.40 23.11
C ASP A 485 16.74 -11.81 23.95
N PRO A 486 15.89 -10.85 24.37
CA PRO A 486 14.68 -11.18 25.10
C PRO A 486 13.68 -11.88 24.17
N HIS A 487 12.85 -12.74 24.75
CA HIS A 487 11.63 -13.20 24.11
C HIS A 487 10.74 -12.00 23.80
N LEU A 488 10.08 -12.01 22.63
CA LEU A 488 9.23 -10.94 22.16
C LEU A 488 7.81 -11.46 21.92
N LEU A 489 6.86 -10.92 22.68
CA LEU A 489 5.43 -11.15 22.50
C LEU A 489 4.77 -9.84 22.08
N VAL A 490 4.31 -9.77 20.84
CA VAL A 490 3.59 -8.60 20.32
C VAL A 490 2.10 -8.90 20.34
N MET A 491 1.29 -7.98 20.83
CA MET A 491 -0.16 -8.11 20.87
C MET A 491 -0.80 -7.08 19.96
N THR A 492 -1.86 -7.50 19.27
CA THR A 492 -2.69 -6.57 18.49
C THR A 492 -4.17 -6.86 18.71
N ALA A 493 -4.95 -5.80 18.92
CA ALA A 493 -6.39 -5.85 18.88
C ALA A 493 -6.94 -5.71 17.46
N THR A 494 -6.18 -5.09 16.55
CA THR A 494 -6.56 -5.07 15.13
C THR A 494 -6.34 -6.46 14.54
N PRO A 495 -7.40 -7.08 14.00
CA PRO A 495 -7.25 -8.27 13.21
C PRO A 495 -6.49 -7.89 11.95
N ILE A 496 -5.45 -8.63 11.61
CA ILE A 496 -4.70 -8.53 10.36
C ILE A 496 -4.90 -9.85 9.62
N PRO A 497 -5.23 -9.87 8.33
CA PRO A 497 -5.37 -11.11 7.58
C PRO A 497 -4.09 -11.95 7.71
N ARG A 498 -4.22 -13.28 7.83
CA ARG A 498 -3.07 -14.17 8.06
C ARG A 498 -1.95 -13.96 7.05
N THR A 499 -2.29 -13.75 5.78
CA THR A 499 -1.31 -13.52 4.70
C THR A 499 -0.66 -12.13 4.77
N ALA A 500 -1.40 -11.13 5.26
CA ALA A 500 -0.86 -9.83 5.62
C ALA A 500 0.12 -9.92 6.78
N ALA A 501 -0.27 -10.62 7.85
CA ALA A 501 0.60 -10.84 9.00
C ALA A 501 1.87 -11.63 8.64
N MET A 502 1.79 -12.64 7.76
CA MET A 502 2.95 -13.42 7.30
C MET A 502 3.96 -12.62 6.45
N THR A 503 3.55 -11.49 5.88
CA THR A 503 4.42 -10.65 5.04
C THR A 503 4.90 -9.44 5.83
N TRP A 504 4.02 -8.81 6.61
CA TRP A 504 4.32 -7.61 7.41
C TRP A 504 5.04 -7.93 8.72
N PHE A 505 4.77 -9.09 9.30
CA PHE A 505 5.37 -9.58 10.54
C PHE A 505 5.93 -11.00 10.36
N GLY A 506 6.41 -11.32 9.15
CA GLY A 506 6.82 -12.68 8.78
C GLY A 506 8.04 -13.23 9.53
N ASP A 507 8.70 -12.40 10.34
CA ASP A 507 9.69 -12.76 11.35
C ASP A 507 9.06 -13.34 12.64
N LEU A 508 7.77 -13.07 12.88
CA LEU A 508 7.02 -13.51 14.06
C LEU A 508 6.20 -14.79 13.77
N ASP A 509 6.18 -15.70 14.73
CA ASP A 509 5.17 -16.78 14.77
C ASP A 509 3.80 -16.21 15.16
N ILE A 510 2.72 -16.67 14.54
CA ILE A 510 1.39 -16.08 14.77
C ILE A 510 0.55 -17.01 15.65
N SER A 511 -0.04 -16.46 16.71
CA SER A 511 -0.99 -17.13 17.59
C SER A 511 -2.33 -16.42 17.60
N TRP A 512 -3.41 -17.19 17.54
CA TRP A 512 -4.76 -16.66 17.38
C TRP A 512 -5.63 -16.99 18.58
N LEU A 513 -6.31 -15.97 19.11
CA LEU A 513 -7.37 -16.11 20.10
C LEU A 513 -8.71 -15.79 19.43
N THR A 514 -9.35 -16.83 18.92
CA THR A 514 -10.66 -16.75 18.24
C THR A 514 -11.84 -16.89 19.20
N GLU A 515 -11.65 -17.50 20.37
CA GLU A 515 -12.69 -17.72 21.37
C GLU A 515 -12.84 -16.50 22.30
N LEU A 516 -14.05 -15.96 22.44
CA LEU A 516 -14.36 -14.91 23.40
C LEU A 516 -14.67 -15.50 24.79
N PRO A 517 -14.02 -15.02 25.87
CA PRO A 517 -14.29 -15.48 27.24
C PRO A 517 -15.72 -15.14 27.70
N GLY A 518 -16.33 -16.04 28.49
CA GLY A 518 -17.42 -15.68 29.41
C GLY A 518 -18.82 -15.47 28.81
N GLY A 519 -19.22 -16.17 27.74
CA GLY A 519 -20.60 -16.10 27.23
C GLY A 519 -21.03 -14.70 26.78
N ARG A 520 -20.06 -13.89 26.35
CA ARG A 520 -20.26 -12.53 25.84
C ARG A 520 -21.35 -12.55 24.77
N LYS A 521 -22.44 -11.81 25.00
CA LYS A 521 -23.51 -11.69 24.03
C LYS A 521 -23.01 -10.88 22.82
N PRO A 522 -23.42 -11.25 21.59
CA PRO A 522 -23.02 -10.53 20.39
C PRO A 522 -23.53 -9.07 20.42
N ILE A 523 -22.69 -8.14 19.99
CA ILE A 523 -23.03 -6.71 19.89
C ILE A 523 -23.89 -6.51 18.64
N ARG A 524 -25.13 -6.06 18.82
CA ARG A 524 -26.04 -5.80 17.71
C ARG A 524 -25.67 -4.48 17.04
N THR A 525 -25.22 -4.53 15.80
CA THR A 525 -24.72 -3.36 15.07
C THR A 525 -25.74 -2.90 14.05
N PHE A 526 -26.05 -1.60 14.04
CA PHE A 526 -27.03 -0.98 13.14
C PHE A 526 -26.40 0.22 12.45
N VAL A 527 -26.56 0.30 11.12
CA VAL A 527 -26.21 1.49 10.34
C VAL A 527 -27.43 2.40 10.32
N ILE A 528 -27.26 3.65 10.77
CA ILE A 528 -28.32 4.64 10.88
C ILE A 528 -28.04 5.79 9.88
N PRO A 529 -28.76 5.85 8.75
CA PRO A 529 -28.79 7.01 7.87
C PRO A 529 -29.17 8.27 8.65
N GLU A 530 -28.29 9.27 8.67
CA GLU A 530 -28.53 10.49 9.44
C GLU A 530 -29.77 11.25 8.97
N ALA A 531 -30.07 11.18 7.67
CA ALA A 531 -31.25 11.80 7.08
C ALA A 531 -32.58 11.16 7.54
N ASP A 532 -32.55 9.95 8.11
CA ASP A 532 -33.74 9.28 8.63
C ASP A 532 -34.01 9.69 10.09
N ALA A 533 -34.83 10.74 10.24
CA ALA A 533 -35.21 11.27 11.54
C ALA A 533 -35.97 10.25 12.43
N HIS A 534 -36.69 9.29 11.85
CA HIS A 534 -37.42 8.28 12.61
C HIS A 534 -36.46 7.28 13.24
N MET A 535 -35.53 6.73 12.46
CA MET A 535 -34.52 5.81 12.99
C MET A 535 -33.60 6.47 14.02
N MET A 536 -33.21 7.73 13.78
CA MET A 536 -32.44 8.51 14.77
C MET A 536 -33.19 8.69 16.09
N ALA A 537 -34.49 8.99 16.05
CA ALA A 537 -35.31 9.12 17.25
C ALA A 537 -35.45 7.80 18.01
N ASP A 538 -35.66 6.68 17.30
CA ASP A 538 -35.78 5.34 17.87
C ASP A 538 -34.47 4.89 18.55
N MET A 539 -33.33 5.17 17.91
CA MET A 539 -32.01 4.95 18.49
C MET A 539 -31.84 5.69 19.82
N PHE A 540 -32.14 6.99 19.88
CA PHE A 540 -32.01 7.75 21.12
C PHE A 540 -32.98 7.29 22.21
N TRP A 541 -34.21 6.89 21.85
CA TRP A 541 -35.14 6.28 22.80
C TRP A 541 -34.64 4.94 23.34
N HIS A 542 -33.98 4.15 22.49
CA HIS A 542 -33.33 2.92 22.93
C HIS A 542 -32.22 3.21 23.94
N ILE A 543 -31.32 4.15 23.63
CA ILE A 543 -30.24 4.58 24.53
C ILE A 543 -30.81 5.03 25.87
N ARG A 544 -31.90 5.82 25.86
CA ARG A 544 -32.57 6.26 27.08
C ARG A 544 -33.04 5.09 27.96
N ARG A 545 -33.69 4.07 27.36
CA ARG A 545 -34.14 2.88 28.10
C ARG A 545 -32.98 2.17 28.81
N ARG A 546 -31.84 2.02 28.14
CA ARG A 546 -30.65 1.38 28.71
C ARG A 546 -30.05 2.20 29.85
N ILE A 547 -30.02 3.52 29.72
CA ILE A 547 -29.60 4.42 30.80
C ILE A 547 -30.54 4.30 32.02
N ASP A 548 -31.85 4.21 31.81
CA ASP A 548 -32.83 4.02 32.90
C ASP A 548 -32.66 2.67 33.62
N GLU A 549 -32.10 1.67 32.94
CA GLU A 549 -31.70 0.37 33.53
C GLU A 549 -30.36 0.44 34.29
N GLY A 550 -29.73 1.61 34.36
CA GLY A 550 -28.48 1.84 35.08
C GLY A 550 -27.22 1.59 34.27
N GLU A 551 -27.33 1.51 32.94
CA GLU A 551 -26.20 1.27 32.03
C GLU A 551 -25.55 2.58 31.54
N ARG A 552 -24.50 2.47 30.73
CA ARG A 552 -23.75 3.62 30.17
C ARG A 552 -23.78 3.63 28.64
N ALA A 553 -23.72 4.83 28.08
CA ALA A 553 -23.66 5.05 26.64
C ALA A 553 -22.47 5.93 26.22
N TYR A 554 -21.71 5.45 25.23
CA TYR A 554 -20.69 6.22 24.53
C TYR A 554 -21.26 6.89 23.29
N ILE A 555 -20.87 8.14 23.04
CA ILE A 555 -21.20 8.88 21.82
C ILE A 555 -19.91 9.44 21.25
N ILE A 556 -19.49 8.92 20.10
CA ILE A 556 -18.20 9.21 19.48
C ILE A 556 -18.38 10.19 18.32
N CYS A 557 -17.58 11.24 18.33
CA CYS A 557 -17.54 12.27 17.29
C CYS A 557 -16.11 12.43 16.73
N PRO A 558 -15.95 12.76 15.45
CA PRO A 558 -14.63 12.94 14.84
C PRO A 558 -13.88 14.19 15.32
N ARG A 559 -14.59 15.28 15.68
CA ARG A 559 -13.98 16.59 16.02
C ARG A 559 -14.26 17.05 17.44
N ILE A 560 -13.43 17.95 17.94
CA ILE A 560 -13.60 18.59 19.27
C ILE A 560 -14.53 19.80 19.15
N GLU A 561 -14.19 20.76 18.27
CA GLU A 561 -14.89 22.05 18.09
C GLU A 561 -15.31 22.29 16.61
N PRO A 562 -16.35 23.09 16.35
CA PRO A 562 -16.87 23.33 15.00
C PRO A 562 -15.95 24.19 14.10
N ASP A 563 -15.23 25.16 14.65
CA ASP A 563 -14.54 26.24 13.90
C ASP A 563 -13.10 25.92 13.43
N GLU A 564 -12.57 24.72 13.69
CA GLU A 564 -11.24 24.30 13.21
C GLU A 564 -11.22 23.92 11.70
N ALA A 565 -11.82 24.73 10.84
CA ALA A 565 -12.09 24.40 9.44
C ALA A 565 -10.94 24.74 8.45
N GLY A 566 -9.72 24.99 8.93
CA GLY A 566 -8.68 25.62 8.10
C GLY A 566 -7.25 25.06 8.19
N ASP A 567 -6.92 24.27 9.20
CA ASP A 567 -5.61 23.64 9.31
C ASP A 567 -5.81 22.13 9.32
N GLU A 568 -5.29 21.44 8.30
CA GLU A 568 -5.03 20.00 8.41
C GLU A 568 -4.24 19.80 9.72
N PRO A 569 -4.66 18.89 10.62
CA PRO A 569 -3.96 18.65 11.87
C PRO A 569 -2.65 17.90 11.57
N ALA A 570 -1.67 18.61 11.06
CA ALA A 570 -0.30 18.17 11.04
C ALA A 570 0.26 18.29 12.46
N GLY A 571 0.19 17.20 13.22
CA GLY A 571 1.11 16.97 14.34
C GLY A 571 0.56 16.97 15.77
N GLU A 572 -0.72 16.65 16.02
CA GLU A 572 -1.18 16.25 17.36
C GLU A 572 -1.31 14.71 17.48
N PRO A 573 -0.79 14.07 18.54
CA PRO A 573 -0.67 12.61 18.64
C PRO A 573 -1.99 11.83 18.86
N ASP A 574 -3.15 12.48 18.97
CA ASP A 574 -4.44 11.87 19.32
C ASP A 574 -5.63 12.30 18.41
N THR A 575 -5.38 12.91 17.25
CA THR A 575 -6.44 13.16 16.24
C THR A 575 -6.73 11.92 15.41
N PRO A 576 -8.01 11.54 15.17
CA PRO A 576 -8.34 10.36 14.38
C PRO A 576 -7.89 10.50 12.92
N GLU A 577 -7.21 9.47 12.41
CA GLU A 577 -6.94 9.30 10.97
C GLU A 577 -8.26 8.97 10.27
N LEU A 578 -8.95 10.01 9.81
CA LEU A 578 -10.17 9.87 9.01
C LEU A 578 -9.81 9.69 7.53
N LEU A 579 -10.68 8.99 6.81
CA LEU A 579 -10.51 8.77 5.38
C LEU A 579 -10.84 10.04 4.58
N ASP A 580 -9.96 10.39 3.64
CA ASP A 580 -10.15 11.51 2.72
C ASP A 580 -11.18 11.19 1.61
N ASP A 581 -11.60 12.21 0.87
CA ASP A 581 -12.62 12.03 -0.17
C ASP A 581 -12.10 11.20 -1.37
N ALA A 582 -10.77 11.12 -1.57
CA ALA A 582 -10.15 10.31 -2.62
C ALA A 582 -10.20 8.81 -2.30
N ALA A 583 -9.93 8.44 -1.04
CA ALA A 583 -10.00 7.07 -0.52
C ALA A 583 -11.44 6.52 -0.47
N LEU A 584 -12.44 7.40 -0.43
CA LEU A 584 -13.86 7.04 -0.47
C LEU A 584 -14.41 6.87 -1.89
N GLY A 585 -13.63 7.22 -2.93
CA GLY A 585 -14.00 7.03 -4.33
C GLY A 585 -15.14 7.95 -4.82
N GLU A 586 -15.35 9.11 -4.18
CA GLU A 586 -16.52 9.97 -4.42
C GLU A 586 -16.21 11.30 -5.11
N SER A 587 -17.26 11.92 -5.68
CA SER A 587 -17.20 13.13 -6.51
C SER A 587 -17.08 14.43 -5.68
N ALA A 588 -16.48 15.46 -6.28
CA ALA A 588 -16.06 16.74 -5.69
C ALA A 588 -17.20 17.73 -5.27
N GLU A 589 -18.24 17.28 -4.57
CA GLU A 589 -19.19 18.19 -3.91
C GLU A 589 -18.79 18.46 -2.45
N PRO A 590 -18.88 19.71 -1.96
CA PRO A 590 -18.53 20.06 -0.59
C PRO A 590 -19.54 19.45 0.39
N ARG A 591 -19.10 18.46 1.15
CA ARG A 591 -19.89 17.80 2.20
C ARG A 591 -20.11 18.73 3.41
N PRO A 592 -21.18 18.51 4.20
CA PRO A 592 -21.37 19.22 5.46
C PRO A 592 -20.21 18.95 6.43
N PRO A 593 -19.88 19.88 7.33
CA PRO A 593 -18.80 19.69 8.30
C PRO A 593 -19.03 18.44 9.16
N LEU A 594 -17.93 17.86 9.65
CA LEU A 594 -17.98 16.72 10.56
C LEU A 594 -18.48 17.14 11.94
N HIS A 595 -19.15 16.22 12.63
CA HIS A 595 -19.73 16.47 13.94
C HIS A 595 -18.65 16.70 15.02
N ALA A 596 -18.89 17.71 15.85
CA ALA A 596 -18.04 18.07 16.98
C ALA A 596 -18.62 17.59 18.32
N VAL A 597 -17.76 17.22 19.27
CA VAL A 597 -18.15 16.79 20.62
C VAL A 597 -19.03 17.84 21.31
N VAL A 598 -18.64 19.12 21.25
CA VAL A 598 -19.40 20.21 21.88
C VAL A 598 -20.79 20.36 21.27
N GLU A 599 -20.87 20.37 19.95
CA GLU A 599 -22.13 20.49 19.20
C GLU A 599 -23.09 19.34 19.52
N ILE A 600 -22.59 18.10 19.48
CA ILE A 600 -23.40 16.92 19.78
C ILE A 600 -23.83 16.91 21.24
N ALA A 601 -22.98 17.29 22.19
CA ALA A 601 -23.36 17.37 23.60
C ALA A 601 -24.51 18.38 23.83
N GLU A 602 -24.45 19.56 23.21
CA GLU A 602 -25.52 20.56 23.27
C GLU A 602 -26.81 20.06 22.60
N ARG A 603 -26.68 19.46 21.41
CA ARG A 603 -27.81 18.87 20.69
C ARG A 603 -28.51 17.82 21.54
N LEU A 604 -27.77 16.89 22.14
CA LEU A 604 -28.35 15.83 22.99
C LEU A 604 -29.05 16.41 24.22
N GLN A 605 -28.47 17.42 24.87
CA GLN A 605 -29.11 18.08 26.03
C GLN A 605 -30.45 18.73 25.68
N SER A 606 -30.61 19.22 24.44
CA SER A 606 -31.87 19.81 23.96
C SER A 606 -32.96 18.78 23.67
N LEU A 607 -32.60 17.51 23.49
CA LEU A 607 -33.53 16.45 23.10
C LEU A 607 -34.37 15.95 24.29
N PRO A 608 -35.69 15.75 24.12
CA PRO A 608 -36.57 15.23 25.16
C PRO A 608 -36.10 13.92 25.80
N GLN A 609 -35.45 13.05 25.01
CA GLN A 609 -34.96 11.73 25.42
C GLN A 609 -33.87 11.82 26.51
N PHE A 610 -33.07 12.88 26.51
CA PHE A 610 -31.97 13.08 27.47
C PHE A 610 -32.33 14.04 28.60
N ARG A 611 -33.60 14.45 28.70
CA ARG A 611 -34.04 15.31 29.81
C ARG A 611 -33.77 14.64 31.16
N GLY A 612 -33.03 15.35 32.02
CA GLY A 612 -32.65 14.85 33.35
C GLY A 612 -31.47 13.86 33.36
N VAL A 613 -30.88 13.56 32.20
CA VAL A 613 -29.65 12.76 32.09
C VAL A 613 -28.45 13.69 32.22
N ARG A 614 -27.45 13.33 33.01
CA ARG A 614 -26.18 14.07 33.07
C ARG A 614 -25.21 13.52 32.03
N LEU A 615 -24.63 14.42 31.23
CA LEU A 615 -23.64 14.09 30.21
C LEU A 615 -22.27 14.61 30.64
N CYS A 616 -21.21 13.93 30.24
CA CYS A 616 -19.83 14.42 30.30
C CYS A 616 -19.22 14.44 28.89
N THR A 617 -18.21 15.29 28.71
CA THR A 617 -17.40 15.34 27.49
C THR A 617 -15.98 14.87 27.78
N LEU A 618 -15.38 14.11 26.87
CA LEU A 618 -13.98 13.66 26.99
C LEU A 618 -13.24 13.85 25.67
N THR A 619 -12.15 14.59 25.70
CA THR A 619 -11.37 14.97 24.52
C THR A 619 -9.88 14.76 24.76
N GLY A 620 -9.07 14.80 23.70
CA GLY A 620 -7.61 14.67 23.80
C GLY A 620 -6.98 15.79 24.63
N ARG A 621 -7.62 16.97 24.63
CA ARG A 621 -7.17 18.21 25.28
C ARG A 621 -7.33 18.23 26.79
N ASP A 622 -8.14 17.33 27.35
CA ASP A 622 -8.34 17.26 28.79
C ASP A 622 -7.04 16.82 29.49
N ASP A 623 -6.71 17.46 30.61
CA ASP A 623 -5.56 17.06 31.42
C ASP A 623 -5.80 15.71 32.12
N ASP A 624 -4.73 15.03 32.52
CA ASP A 624 -4.81 13.67 33.08
C ASP A 624 -5.69 13.60 34.33
N ALA A 625 -5.71 14.65 35.15
CA ALA A 625 -6.52 14.71 36.36
C ALA A 625 -8.02 14.86 36.05
N ALA A 626 -8.36 15.68 35.05
CA ALA A 626 -9.71 15.85 34.54
C ALA A 626 -10.21 14.57 33.90
N LYS A 627 -9.39 13.92 33.05
CA LYS A 627 -9.69 12.62 32.44
C LYS A 627 -10.01 11.58 33.52
N ALA A 628 -9.15 11.42 34.52
CA ALA A 628 -9.37 10.46 35.60
C ALA A 628 -10.68 10.71 36.37
N ARG A 629 -11.02 11.97 36.66
CA ARG A 629 -12.28 12.34 37.33
C ARG A 629 -13.50 12.05 36.44
N ILE A 630 -13.46 12.46 35.18
CA ILE A 630 -14.56 12.22 34.22
C ILE A 630 -14.81 10.71 34.07
N MET A 631 -13.74 9.92 34.01
CA MET A 631 -13.86 8.47 33.95
C MET A 631 -14.50 7.86 35.19
N ALA A 632 -14.11 8.31 36.39
CA ALA A 632 -14.71 7.85 37.64
C ALA A 632 -16.20 8.22 37.75
N ASP A 633 -16.58 9.41 37.29
CA ASP A 633 -17.97 9.88 37.25
C ASP A 633 -18.81 9.07 36.24
N PHE A 634 -18.22 8.73 35.10
CA PHE A 634 -18.85 7.88 34.10
C PHE A 634 -19.03 6.44 34.59
N GLU A 635 -18.00 5.83 35.17
CA GLU A 635 -18.06 4.47 35.72
C GLU A 635 -19.11 4.36 36.85
N SER A 636 -19.06 5.30 37.81
CA SER A 636 -20.02 5.34 38.93
C SER A 636 -21.47 5.61 38.50
N GLY A 637 -21.68 6.20 37.31
CA GLY A 637 -23.01 6.57 36.81
C GLY A 637 -23.50 7.92 37.24
N ALA A 638 -22.62 8.75 37.80
CA ALA A 638 -22.92 10.16 37.99
C ALA A 638 -23.25 10.82 36.63
N THR A 639 -22.51 10.48 35.59
CA THR A 639 -22.73 10.91 34.19
C THR A 639 -22.90 9.68 33.30
N PRO A 640 -24.13 9.18 33.06
CA PRO A 640 -24.32 7.92 32.32
C PRO A 640 -24.05 8.01 30.81
N VAL A 641 -23.88 9.22 30.25
CA VAL A 641 -23.59 9.43 28.83
C VAL A 641 -22.28 10.20 28.71
N MET A 642 -21.37 9.69 27.88
CA MET A 642 -20.12 10.35 27.55
C MET A 642 -20.06 10.66 26.06
N VAL A 643 -19.87 11.94 25.74
CA VAL A 643 -19.61 12.42 24.37
C VAL A 643 -18.11 12.63 24.21
N ALA A 644 -17.47 11.92 23.28
CA ALA A 644 -16.02 11.90 23.20
C ALA A 644 -15.51 11.82 21.76
N THR A 645 -14.24 12.16 21.58
CA THR A 645 -13.51 11.80 20.35
C THR A 645 -13.02 10.35 20.41
N THR A 646 -12.17 9.95 19.47
CA THR A 646 -11.50 8.64 19.46
C THR A 646 -10.55 8.39 20.64
N VAL A 647 -10.43 9.29 21.60
CA VAL A 647 -9.68 9.02 22.85
C VAL A 647 -10.23 7.78 23.58
N VAL A 648 -11.52 7.46 23.40
CA VAL A 648 -12.13 6.21 23.93
C VAL A 648 -11.54 4.95 23.27
N GLU A 649 -10.97 5.06 22.06
CA GLU A 649 -10.22 4.00 21.37
C GLU A 649 -9.03 3.51 22.21
N VAL A 650 -8.55 4.31 23.17
CA VAL A 650 -7.42 3.97 24.02
C VAL A 650 -7.87 3.73 25.47
N GLY A 651 -8.44 2.54 25.69
CA GLY A 651 -8.18 1.80 26.92
C GLY A 651 -9.24 1.82 28.03
N VAL A 652 -10.28 2.64 28.00
CA VAL A 652 -11.27 2.55 29.10
C VAL A 652 -12.24 1.39 28.87
N ASP A 653 -12.27 0.46 29.83
CA ASP A 653 -13.22 -0.64 29.90
C ASP A 653 -14.23 -0.37 31.02
N VAL A 654 -15.50 -0.17 30.65
CA VAL A 654 -16.59 0.07 31.61
C VAL A 654 -17.60 -1.07 31.45
N PRO A 655 -17.66 -2.02 32.39
CA PRO A 655 -18.52 -3.20 32.26
C PRO A 655 -20.00 -2.89 32.02
N GLN A 656 -20.49 -1.79 32.60
CA GLN A 656 -21.88 -1.33 32.48
C GLN A 656 -22.16 -0.58 31.18
N ALA A 657 -21.18 -0.40 30.29
CA ALA A 657 -21.39 0.25 28.99
C ALA A 657 -21.98 -0.73 27.96
N SER A 658 -23.20 -0.42 27.52
CA SER A 658 -23.99 -1.28 26.63
C SER A 658 -24.31 -0.65 25.29
N CYS A 659 -24.27 0.69 25.19
CA CYS A 659 -24.54 1.40 23.93
C CYS A 659 -23.31 2.19 23.49
N ILE A 660 -22.99 2.11 22.19
CA ILE A 660 -22.07 3.04 21.53
C ILE A 660 -22.72 3.61 20.28
N THR A 661 -22.63 4.92 20.11
CA THR A 661 -23.06 5.64 18.90
C THR A 661 -21.84 6.30 18.27
N ILE A 662 -21.61 6.10 16.98
CA ILE A 662 -20.49 6.69 16.24
C ILE A 662 -21.08 7.60 15.17
N PHE A 663 -20.86 8.91 15.31
CA PHE A 663 -21.24 9.90 14.30
C PHE A 663 -20.23 9.91 13.16
N ASP A 664 -20.69 10.18 11.94
CA ASP A 664 -19.86 10.18 10.72
C ASP A 664 -19.09 8.87 10.52
N ALA A 665 -19.74 7.73 10.81
CA ALA A 665 -19.13 6.41 10.80
C ALA A 665 -18.48 6.06 9.44
N ASP A 666 -18.97 6.63 8.33
CA ASP A 666 -18.40 6.48 6.99
C ASP A 666 -16.95 7.01 6.86
N ARG A 667 -16.55 7.94 7.74
CA ARG A 667 -15.22 8.56 7.74
C ARG A 667 -14.16 7.77 8.51
N TYR A 668 -14.57 6.85 9.37
CA TYR A 668 -13.66 6.02 10.15
C TYR A 668 -13.22 4.81 9.35
N GLY A 669 -11.98 4.37 9.51
CA GLY A 669 -11.50 3.07 9.01
C GLY A 669 -12.25 1.89 9.64
N LEU A 670 -12.35 0.74 8.96
CA LEU A 670 -13.07 -0.41 9.55
C LEU A 670 -12.39 -0.96 10.79
N SER A 671 -11.06 -0.89 10.86
CA SER A 671 -10.30 -1.22 12.07
C SER A 671 -10.69 -0.33 13.26
N GLN A 672 -10.78 0.99 13.06
CA GLN A 672 -11.21 1.94 14.09
C GLN A 672 -12.65 1.67 14.54
N LEU A 673 -13.58 1.49 13.59
CA LEU A 673 -14.97 1.15 13.90
C LEU A 673 -15.07 -0.16 14.70
N HIS A 674 -14.26 -1.15 14.35
CA HIS A 674 -14.17 -2.42 15.07
C HIS A 674 -13.67 -2.23 16.51
N GLN A 675 -12.62 -1.42 16.70
CA GLN A 675 -12.08 -1.12 18.02
C GLN A 675 -13.07 -0.36 18.90
N LEU A 676 -13.72 0.67 18.35
CA LEU A 676 -14.76 1.44 19.02
C LEU A 676 -15.95 0.54 19.40
N ARG A 677 -16.45 -0.27 18.47
CA ARG A 677 -17.51 -1.26 18.73
C ARG A 677 -17.15 -2.19 19.89
N GLY A 678 -15.89 -2.64 19.96
CA GLY A 678 -15.39 -3.51 21.03
C GLY A 678 -15.35 -2.90 22.44
N ARG A 679 -15.65 -1.60 22.59
CA ARG A 679 -15.70 -0.87 23.88
C ARG A 679 -16.95 -1.16 24.71
N VAL A 680 -17.98 -1.75 24.11
CA VAL A 680 -19.23 -2.13 24.80
C VAL A 680 -19.39 -3.66 24.90
N GLY A 681 -20.34 -4.10 25.72
CA GLY A 681 -20.69 -5.53 25.86
C GLY A 681 -19.69 -6.34 26.65
N ARG A 682 -19.12 -5.74 27.70
CA ARG A 682 -18.15 -6.37 28.61
C ARG A 682 -18.83 -7.00 29.83
N GLY A 683 -19.93 -6.43 30.32
CA GLY A 683 -20.68 -6.90 31.50
C GLY A 683 -21.67 -8.05 31.27
N GLY A 684 -21.62 -8.74 30.12
CA GLY A 684 -22.55 -9.84 29.79
C GLY A 684 -23.99 -9.41 29.48
N THR A 685 -24.28 -8.12 29.48
CA THR A 685 -25.56 -7.53 29.05
C THR A 685 -25.69 -7.53 27.53
N ASP A 686 -26.92 -7.44 27.03
CA ASP A 686 -27.14 -7.15 25.60
C ASP A 686 -26.52 -5.77 25.29
N SER A 687 -25.91 -5.64 24.11
CA SER A 687 -25.16 -4.44 23.72
C SER A 687 -25.41 -4.06 22.27
N TRP A 688 -25.34 -2.76 21.99
CA TRP A 688 -25.70 -2.16 20.72
C TRP A 688 -24.64 -1.18 20.24
N ALA A 689 -24.34 -1.24 18.95
CA ALA A 689 -23.52 -0.27 18.25
C ALA A 689 -24.34 0.40 17.14
N PHE A 690 -24.42 1.72 17.18
CA PHE A 690 -25.14 2.53 16.20
C PHE A 690 -24.14 3.34 15.37
N LEU A 691 -24.10 3.09 14.07
CA LEU A 691 -23.18 3.72 13.13
C LEU A 691 -23.95 4.77 12.34
N VAL A 692 -23.91 6.03 12.78
CA VAL A 692 -24.60 7.14 12.13
C VAL A 692 -23.78 7.57 10.91
N SER A 693 -24.39 7.55 9.73
CA SER A 693 -23.68 7.80 8.48
C SER A 693 -24.45 8.69 7.50
N ARG A 694 -23.67 9.40 6.68
CA ARG A 694 -24.14 10.19 5.53
C ARG A 694 -23.80 9.54 4.18
N ALA A 695 -23.33 8.30 4.17
CA ALA A 695 -22.97 7.59 2.95
C ALA A 695 -24.18 7.35 2.03
N GLU A 696 -24.01 7.62 0.73
CA GLU A 696 -25.03 7.36 -0.28
C GLU A 696 -25.11 5.87 -0.67
N PRO A 697 -26.28 5.39 -1.13
CA PRO A 697 -26.42 4.02 -1.60
C PRO A 697 -25.50 3.69 -2.79
N GLY A 698 -24.76 2.59 -2.72
CA GLY A 698 -23.86 2.09 -3.75
C GLY A 698 -22.42 2.61 -3.68
N THR A 699 -22.06 3.40 -2.66
CA THR A 699 -20.68 3.86 -2.45
C THR A 699 -19.84 2.84 -1.68
N VAL A 700 -18.51 2.95 -1.81
CA VAL A 700 -17.56 2.13 -1.04
C VAL A 700 -17.73 2.37 0.47
N ALA A 701 -18.09 3.59 0.87
CA ALA A 701 -18.37 3.93 2.26
C ALA A 701 -19.52 3.11 2.84
N GLN A 702 -20.61 2.93 2.09
CA GLN A 702 -21.73 2.08 2.51
C GLN A 702 -21.32 0.62 2.61
N GLU A 703 -20.62 0.08 1.60
CA GLU A 703 -20.18 -1.32 1.59
C GLU A 703 -19.31 -1.64 2.81
N ARG A 704 -18.43 -0.71 3.20
CA ARG A 704 -17.64 -0.81 4.43
C ARG A 704 -18.53 -0.87 5.68
N LEU A 705 -19.51 0.02 5.79
CA LEU A 705 -20.43 0.02 6.94
C LEU A 705 -21.27 -1.25 7.03
N GLU A 706 -21.63 -1.86 5.89
CA GLU A 706 -22.33 -3.14 5.85
C GLU A 706 -21.46 -4.29 6.33
N VAL A 707 -20.16 -4.30 6.00
CA VAL A 707 -19.21 -5.29 6.50
C VAL A 707 -19.13 -5.28 8.03
N ILE A 708 -18.95 -4.11 8.65
CA ILE A 708 -18.88 -3.99 10.12
C ILE A 708 -20.23 -4.27 10.79
N ALA A 709 -21.36 -4.02 10.11
CA ALA A 709 -22.67 -4.35 10.64
C ALA A 709 -22.98 -5.86 10.57
N GLY A 710 -22.53 -6.53 9.51
CA GLY A 710 -22.82 -7.94 9.23
C GLY A 710 -21.90 -8.95 9.90
N SER A 711 -20.65 -8.56 10.22
CA SER A 711 -19.67 -9.47 10.82
C SER A 711 -19.21 -9.01 12.19
N LEU A 712 -19.15 -9.95 13.13
CA LEU A 712 -18.49 -9.77 14.42
C LEU A 712 -17.03 -10.22 14.38
N ASP A 713 -16.66 -11.05 13.40
CA ASP A 713 -15.32 -11.61 13.27
C ASP A 713 -14.35 -10.54 12.78
N GLY A 714 -13.45 -10.15 13.67
CA GLY A 714 -12.43 -9.20 13.35
C GLY A 714 -11.60 -9.56 12.10
N ALA A 715 -11.24 -10.84 11.93
CA ALA A 715 -10.39 -11.28 10.82
C ALA A 715 -11.08 -11.10 9.47
N GLU A 716 -12.40 -11.35 9.41
CA GLU A 716 -13.22 -11.09 8.22
C GLU A 716 -13.28 -9.59 7.92
N ILE A 717 -13.52 -8.76 8.94
CA ILE A 717 -13.60 -7.30 8.81
C ILE A 717 -12.29 -6.73 8.29
N ALA A 718 -11.15 -7.23 8.79
CA ALA A 718 -9.83 -6.79 8.34
C ALA A 718 -9.49 -7.23 6.91
N SER A 719 -9.92 -8.42 6.49
CA SER A 719 -9.77 -8.88 5.10
C SER A 719 -10.54 -7.95 4.17
N ARG A 720 -11.80 -7.67 4.52
CA ARG A 720 -12.67 -6.78 3.75
C ARG A 720 -12.19 -5.34 3.75
N ASP A 721 -11.68 -4.81 4.86
CA ASP A 721 -11.09 -3.46 4.91
C ASP A 721 -9.91 -3.34 3.95
N LEU A 722 -9.06 -4.35 3.92
CA LEU A 722 -7.87 -4.35 3.08
C LEU A 722 -8.18 -4.60 1.59
N GLU A 723 -9.28 -5.30 1.30
CA GLU A 723 -9.85 -5.42 -0.06
C GLU A 723 -10.47 -4.08 -0.52
N LEU A 724 -11.30 -3.46 0.32
CA LEU A 724 -12.07 -2.25 -0.01
C LEU A 724 -11.20 -1.00 -0.12
N ARG A 725 -10.14 -0.88 0.69
CA ARG A 725 -9.16 0.21 0.56
C ARG A 725 -8.30 0.09 -0.70
N GLY A 726 -8.27 -1.09 -1.33
CA GLY A 726 -7.23 -1.44 -2.30
C GLY A 726 -5.87 -1.50 -1.58
N ALA A 727 -5.13 -2.59 -1.76
CA ALA A 727 -3.84 -2.82 -1.08
C ALA A 727 -2.71 -1.80 -1.43
N GLY A 728 -3.03 -0.65 -2.02
CA GLY A 728 -2.12 0.46 -2.29
C GLY A 728 -2.09 1.54 -1.20
N ASP A 729 -3.14 1.67 -0.37
CA ASP A 729 -3.28 2.85 0.52
C ASP A 729 -2.96 2.57 2.01
N VAL A 730 -2.82 1.30 2.39
CA VAL A 730 -2.45 0.90 3.78
C VAL A 730 -0.94 0.96 4.02
N LEU A 731 -0.15 1.14 2.96
CA LEU A 731 1.28 1.47 3.02
C LEU A 731 1.43 2.87 2.45
N GLY A 732 1.07 3.87 3.27
CA GLY A 732 0.81 5.23 2.81
C GLY A 732 1.93 5.84 1.97
N ASP A 733 1.55 6.24 0.75
CA ASP A 733 2.20 7.37 0.07
C ASP A 733 1.92 8.70 0.82
N ALA A 734 1.00 8.72 1.80
CA ALA A 734 0.54 9.92 2.50
C ALA A 734 0.95 10.04 3.99
N GLN A 735 1.47 8.99 4.65
CA GLN A 735 1.71 9.04 6.11
C GLN A 735 3.17 8.93 6.57
N SER A 736 4.09 8.57 5.69
CA SER A 736 5.52 8.79 5.91
C SER A 736 6.16 8.97 4.56
N GLY A 737 6.97 10.01 4.37
CA GLY A 737 7.60 10.35 3.10
C GLY A 737 8.66 9.37 2.58
N GLY A 738 8.47 8.06 2.75
CA GLY A 738 9.31 6.98 2.26
C GLY A 738 8.47 6.00 1.43
N LYS A 739 9.01 5.53 0.29
CA LYS A 739 8.33 4.56 -0.59
C LYS A 739 8.26 3.19 0.08
N SER A 740 7.11 2.51 0.02
CA SER A 740 6.99 1.07 0.34
C SER A 740 8.07 0.25 -0.40
N SER A 741 8.68 -0.72 0.27
CA SER A 741 9.68 -1.64 -0.33
C SER A 741 9.07 -2.61 -1.35
N LEU A 742 7.75 -2.87 -1.27
CA LEU A 742 6.99 -3.66 -2.23
C LEU A 742 6.42 -2.76 -3.33
N LYS A 743 6.80 -3.00 -4.59
CA LYS A 743 6.40 -2.24 -5.78
C LYS A 743 5.18 -2.84 -6.50
N LEU A 744 5.10 -4.17 -6.59
CA LEU A 744 4.06 -4.87 -7.37
C LEU A 744 3.19 -5.80 -6.51
N LEU A 745 3.77 -6.41 -5.48
CA LEU A 745 3.11 -7.37 -4.62
C LEU A 745 2.04 -6.70 -3.77
N ARG A 746 0.82 -7.25 -3.85
CA ARG A 746 -0.34 -6.82 -3.08
C ARG A 746 -0.66 -7.91 -2.08
N VAL A 747 -0.30 -7.67 -0.82
CA VAL A 747 -0.23 -8.71 0.21
C VAL A 747 -1.53 -9.50 0.43
N VAL A 748 -2.69 -8.87 0.24
CA VAL A 748 -3.99 -9.55 0.32
C VAL A 748 -4.35 -10.25 -0.96
N GLN A 749 -4.30 -9.55 -2.08
CA GLN A 749 -4.72 -10.08 -3.38
C GLN A 749 -3.83 -11.27 -3.80
N ASP A 750 -2.56 -11.23 -3.40
CA ASP A 750 -1.54 -12.21 -3.75
C ASP A 750 -1.24 -13.21 -2.61
N ALA A 751 -2.16 -13.33 -1.64
CA ALA A 751 -2.06 -14.24 -0.50
C ALA A 751 -1.60 -15.67 -0.86
N ARG A 752 -2.19 -16.25 -1.92
CA ARG A 752 -1.84 -17.60 -2.39
C ARG A 752 -0.43 -17.65 -2.97
N MET A 753 -0.04 -16.64 -3.73
CA MET A 753 1.30 -16.52 -4.30
C MET A 753 2.36 -16.40 -3.21
N ILE A 754 2.08 -15.63 -2.15
CA ILE A 754 2.98 -15.46 -1.00
C ILE A 754 3.16 -16.78 -0.24
N ALA A 755 2.06 -17.50 0.02
CA ALA A 755 2.12 -18.80 0.70
C ALA A 755 2.95 -19.82 -0.10
N ASP A 756 2.76 -19.84 -1.42
CA ASP A 756 3.50 -20.69 -2.34
C ASP A 756 4.99 -20.32 -2.43
N ALA A 757 5.29 -19.03 -2.58
CA ALA A 757 6.66 -18.51 -2.56
C ALA A 757 7.37 -18.85 -1.24
N ARG A 758 6.66 -18.77 -0.10
CA ARG A 758 7.20 -19.16 1.21
C ARG A 758 7.56 -20.65 1.27
N ALA A 759 6.70 -21.53 0.76
CA ALA A 759 6.97 -22.97 0.74
C ALA A 759 8.22 -23.27 -0.09
N SER A 760 8.34 -22.67 -1.29
CA SER A 760 9.55 -22.81 -2.12
C SER A 760 10.80 -22.20 -1.46
N ALA A 761 10.67 -21.06 -0.77
CA ALA A 761 11.78 -20.45 -0.05
C ALA A 761 12.25 -21.30 1.14
N GLN A 762 11.33 -21.94 1.86
CA GLN A 762 11.67 -22.89 2.94
C GLN A 762 12.45 -24.10 2.42
N GLU A 763 12.01 -24.67 1.29
CA GLU A 763 12.72 -25.79 0.66
C GLU A 763 14.13 -25.40 0.23
N LEU A 764 14.29 -24.20 -0.35
CA LEU A 764 15.59 -23.67 -0.75
C LEU A 764 16.52 -23.47 0.46
N LEU A 765 16.05 -22.75 1.48
CA LEU A 765 16.84 -22.39 2.66
C LEU A 765 17.15 -23.59 3.56
N ALA A 766 16.39 -24.69 3.47
CA ALA A 766 16.73 -25.93 4.15
C ALA A 766 18.04 -26.56 3.62
N HIS A 767 18.37 -26.32 2.34
CA HIS A 767 19.57 -26.84 1.68
C HIS A 767 20.69 -25.79 1.59
N ASP A 768 20.35 -24.52 1.41
CA ASP A 768 21.29 -23.39 1.32
C ASP A 768 20.84 -22.22 2.21
N PRO A 769 21.09 -22.28 3.53
CA PRO A 769 20.60 -21.27 4.49
C PRO A 769 21.14 -19.85 4.24
N ASP A 770 22.34 -19.75 3.66
CA ASP A 770 23.04 -18.48 3.41
C ASP A 770 22.94 -18.02 1.94
N LEU A 771 22.20 -18.77 1.10
CA LEU A 771 22.05 -18.51 -0.33
C LEU A 771 23.40 -18.43 -1.09
N ALA A 772 24.40 -19.18 -0.64
CA ALA A 772 25.75 -19.16 -1.20
C ALA A 772 25.78 -19.65 -2.67
N GLY A 773 24.86 -20.54 -3.05
CA GLY A 773 24.66 -21.01 -4.42
C GLY A 773 23.86 -20.05 -5.31
N HIS A 774 23.26 -19.01 -4.73
CA HIS A 774 22.30 -18.13 -5.40
C HIS A 774 22.64 -16.65 -5.18
N VAL A 775 23.80 -16.21 -5.68
CA VAL A 775 24.35 -14.85 -5.48
C VAL A 775 23.34 -13.73 -5.80
N GLN A 776 22.53 -13.90 -6.85
CA GLN A 776 21.60 -12.87 -7.31
C GLN A 776 20.40 -12.74 -6.37
N LEU A 777 19.92 -13.89 -5.87
CA LEU A 777 18.91 -13.93 -4.82
C LEU A 777 19.44 -13.37 -3.50
N ALA A 778 20.66 -13.74 -3.11
CA ALA A 778 21.31 -13.24 -1.91
C ALA A 778 21.45 -11.71 -1.94
N GLY A 779 21.86 -11.14 -3.10
CA GLY A 779 21.91 -9.71 -3.34
C GLY A 779 20.52 -9.05 -3.21
N ALA A 780 19.51 -9.60 -3.87
CA ALA A 780 18.14 -9.07 -3.80
C ALA A 780 17.54 -9.13 -2.38
N VAL A 781 17.81 -10.20 -1.63
CA VAL A 781 17.41 -10.34 -0.21
C VAL A 781 18.10 -9.30 0.66
N LEU A 782 19.40 -9.06 0.43
CA LEU A 782 20.15 -8.04 1.16
C LEU A 782 19.61 -6.63 0.88
N ASP A 783 19.34 -6.31 -0.38
CA ASP A 783 18.77 -5.03 -0.80
C ASP A 783 17.37 -4.82 -0.22
N PHE A 784 16.53 -5.87 -0.19
CA PHE A 784 15.22 -5.83 0.46
C PHE A 784 15.34 -5.57 1.96
N THR A 785 16.28 -6.25 2.63
CA THR A 785 16.52 -6.09 4.07
C THR A 785 16.99 -4.66 4.40
N ARG A 786 17.94 -4.13 3.62
CA ARG A 786 18.45 -2.76 3.78
C ARG A 786 17.45 -1.67 3.40
N GLY A 787 16.63 -1.92 2.38
CA GLY A 787 15.56 -1.02 1.97
C GLY A 787 14.52 -0.86 3.08
N ASN A 788 14.21 -1.94 3.78
CA ASN A 788 13.44 -1.86 5.02
C ASN A 788 14.22 -1.07 6.09
N GLU A 789 15.50 -1.33 6.35
CA GLU A 789 16.32 -0.56 7.33
C GLU A 789 16.40 0.97 7.03
N GLN A 790 16.45 1.39 5.77
CA GLN A 790 16.45 2.82 5.39
C GLN A 790 15.08 3.48 5.48
N TYR A 791 14.02 2.73 5.19
CA TYR A 791 12.64 3.13 5.52
C TYR A 791 12.46 3.28 7.04
N LEU A 792 13.19 2.47 7.82
CA LEU A 792 13.13 2.46 9.28
C LEU A 792 13.89 3.60 9.95
N THR A 793 14.91 4.17 9.31
CA THR A 793 15.75 5.26 9.86
C THR A 793 15.25 6.68 9.54
N SER A 794 14.18 6.82 8.74
CA SER A 794 13.68 8.12 8.25
C SER A 794 12.33 8.56 8.81
N ASN A 795 11.89 7.99 9.95
CA ASN A 795 10.71 8.45 10.71
C ASN A 795 11.08 8.93 12.12
#